data_AF-A0A7C3ESA9-F1
#
_entry.id   AF-A0A7C3ESA9-F1
#
_cell.length_a   1.000
_cell.length_b   1.000
_cell.length_c   1.000
_cell.angle_alpha   90.00
_cell.angle_beta   90.00
_cell.angle_gamma   90.00
#
_symmetry.space_group_name_H-M   'P 1'
#
loop_
_entity.id
_entity.type
_entity.pdbx_description
1 polymer ?
#
loop_
_entity_poly.entity_id
_entity_poly.type
_entity_poly.pdbx_seq_one_letter_code
_entity_poly.pdbx_strand_id
1 'polypeptide(L)'
;MCSPLSPIQRASELKRAITIAVSGVALATACAWAAEPQVQDVLRESGIEAGLAVHVGCTDGSLATGLAATGRFVVHCLALDPSAAAAARAAARKAGAEGLVAVDRWDGRPMPYAGDLVNLLVADRDALGGDAWHQEEALRVLAPNGVALVRLGGTWVKAAKPWPQGADDWTHWCYGPEGNAVSHDKLVRPATSLKWIVSQLLYDVRVASGRLFSPLELTKDERRKRQPADLRGRDAFNGLLLWTAPTGRPHHPWPAEFVGTRDLVFHFPDVGTGFAAATDSRTGKTVRTFDQGLKRNREPKGADSNAVLLACGGTLIQAHENRVVALDIATGARRWEFTTRSGIGNACAAPDGSRVFVQETDNPVRNYARWCKHNTAAITCIAEGRQLWRNEALAGEEASDLVLSGDALVVFDPVTNLGDDGDHELWVLNPANGAVRWRSPKRKADYNVMLASAVVRDKQILIWGPFNNLLTYDYATGEEFWWPLGYNQRCVRLSATDDWLIYGLTTWVDRGLNVTQYAYGRSDCSFPAFPAHGHVYFGSNVTCTCINPVRGLIAVSPEPPRPEAANDERLDGSGAPPPPASAATESPEALVAREWRPNPFIFYFPEDRTTPVEADGITLVADVHRHRLDAIKGGKPLWSFAAPARIRVAPTVADGRVYVGCTDGRVYCLDLATGAERWRFLAAPAERLIVMDGQLESTWPVYGLAVHEGRVWAAAGRHAELDGGIRVWALDAASGRPLFRTTLGATPLKLRRGENVRYAPQFVREAANRLPLNAGMRVADGKPCLVSRILIKEGSRPTTTGYNRLPKDGGGPSEHLIPIDEAWNGKVVDCYPIVAPPRKK
;
A
#
# COMPACT_ATOMS: atom_id res chain seq x y z
N MET A 1 43.29 -0.70 -34.98
CA MET A 1 42.68 0.62 -34.71
C MET A 1 41.53 0.42 -33.74
N CYS A 2 41.77 0.59 -32.44
CA CYS A 2 40.69 0.65 -31.45
C CYS A 2 40.18 2.08 -31.40
N SER A 3 38.90 2.30 -31.67
CA SER A 3 38.29 3.62 -31.53
C SER A 3 38.32 4.05 -30.07
N PRO A 4 38.64 5.33 -29.76
CA PRO A 4 38.60 5.81 -28.38
C PRO A 4 37.15 5.87 -27.88
N LEU A 5 36.92 5.36 -26.68
CA LEU A 5 35.63 5.46 -25.98
C LEU A 5 35.18 6.91 -25.86
N SER A 6 33.88 7.15 -26.09
CA SER A 6 33.26 8.48 -26.00
C SER A 6 33.31 9.04 -24.57
N PRO A 7 33.23 10.37 -24.38
CA PRO A 7 33.22 11.01 -23.06
C PRO A 7 32.13 10.49 -22.11
N ILE A 8 30.98 10.08 -22.66
CA ILE A 8 29.84 9.51 -21.92
C ILE A 8 30.16 8.10 -21.41
N GLN A 9 30.85 7.28 -22.22
CA GLN A 9 31.28 5.94 -21.81
C GLN A 9 32.36 6.01 -20.72
N ARG A 10 33.32 6.94 -20.83
CA ARG A 10 34.32 7.19 -19.77
C ARG A 10 33.69 7.66 -18.46
N ALA A 11 32.67 8.52 -18.51
CA ALA A 11 31.93 8.96 -17.32
C ALA A 11 31.14 7.80 -16.66
N SER A 12 30.63 6.85 -17.45
CA SER A 12 29.92 5.67 -16.94
C SER A 12 30.85 4.63 -16.31
N GLU A 13 32.05 4.46 -16.87
CA GLU A 13 33.07 3.56 -16.34
C GLU A 13 33.76 4.16 -15.11
N LEU A 14 33.97 5.48 -15.07
CA LEU A 14 34.46 6.17 -13.89
C LEU A 14 33.41 6.14 -12.75
N LYS A 15 32.11 6.29 -13.06
CA LYS A 15 31.03 6.06 -12.08
C LYS A 15 31.02 4.62 -11.60
N ARG A 16 31.15 3.62 -12.48
CA ARG A 16 31.25 2.20 -12.07
C ARG A 16 32.48 1.91 -11.22
N ALA A 17 33.65 2.44 -11.57
CA ALA A 17 34.89 2.23 -10.81
C ALA A 17 34.85 2.91 -9.43
N ILE A 18 34.30 4.12 -9.35
CA ILE A 18 34.08 4.83 -8.07
C ILE A 18 32.99 4.13 -7.24
N THR A 19 31.90 3.66 -7.86
CA THR A 19 30.89 2.84 -7.17
C THR A 19 31.48 1.53 -6.66
N ILE A 20 32.34 0.84 -7.40
CA ILE A 20 32.99 -0.41 -6.97
C ILE A 20 33.99 -0.15 -5.83
N ALA A 21 34.78 0.93 -5.89
CA ALA A 21 35.74 1.27 -4.84
C ALA A 21 35.06 1.77 -3.55
N VAL A 22 34.01 2.60 -3.65
CA VAL A 22 33.22 3.08 -2.50
C VAL A 22 32.35 1.95 -1.92
N SER A 23 31.81 1.06 -2.77
CA SER A 23 31.10 -0.15 -2.31
C SER A 23 32.05 -1.14 -1.65
N GLY A 24 33.32 -1.25 -2.09
CA GLY A 24 34.30 -2.17 -1.48
C GLY A 24 34.68 -1.79 -0.05
N VAL A 25 34.82 -0.49 0.25
CA VAL A 25 35.11 -0.02 1.62
C VAL A 25 33.85 0.00 2.49
N ALA A 26 32.69 0.36 1.95
CA ALA A 26 31.40 0.32 2.66
C ALA A 26 30.88 -1.11 2.92
N LEU A 27 31.10 -2.07 2.01
CA LEU A 27 30.81 -3.49 2.25
C LEU A 27 31.73 -4.06 3.33
N ALA A 28 33.01 -3.70 3.34
CA ALA A 28 33.96 -4.23 4.33
C ALA A 28 33.60 -3.79 5.76
N THR A 29 33.17 -2.54 5.96
CA THR A 29 32.69 -2.04 7.25
C THR A 29 31.29 -2.55 7.60
N ALA A 30 30.36 -2.63 6.66
CA ALA A 30 29.03 -3.22 6.89
C ALA A 30 29.11 -4.71 7.27
N CYS A 31 29.99 -5.49 6.62
CA CYS A 31 30.26 -6.88 6.99
C CYS A 31 30.85 -7.02 8.41
N ALA A 32 31.66 -6.07 8.87
CA ALA A 32 32.24 -6.12 10.22
C ALA A 32 31.19 -5.87 11.31
N TRP A 33 30.27 -4.93 11.08
CA TRP A 33 29.14 -4.64 11.98
C TRP A 33 28.11 -5.75 12.04
N ALA A 34 27.76 -6.33 10.89
CA ALA A 34 26.83 -7.46 10.84
C ALA A 34 27.41 -8.73 11.51
N ALA A 35 28.73 -8.86 11.57
CA ALA A 35 29.44 -9.98 12.22
C ALA A 35 29.64 -9.80 13.73
N GLU A 36 29.13 -8.72 14.35
CA GLU A 36 29.23 -8.53 15.79
C GLU A 36 28.54 -9.67 16.56
N PRO A 37 29.19 -10.29 17.57
CA PRO A 37 28.62 -11.41 18.31
C PRO A 37 27.22 -11.14 18.88
N GLN A 38 27.00 -9.91 19.40
CA GLN A 38 25.71 -9.52 19.95
C GLN A 38 24.59 -9.50 18.91
N VAL A 39 24.86 -9.07 17.67
CA VAL A 39 23.89 -9.08 16.56
C VAL A 39 23.56 -10.52 16.19
N GLN A 40 24.57 -11.37 16.03
CA GLN A 40 24.39 -12.79 15.68
C GLN A 40 23.63 -13.56 16.76
N ASP A 41 23.90 -13.27 18.04
CA ASP A 41 23.16 -13.85 19.16
C ASP A 41 21.68 -13.44 19.11
N VAL A 42 21.38 -12.15 18.94
CA VAL A 42 20.00 -11.66 18.82
C VAL A 42 19.26 -12.32 17.64
N LEU A 43 19.89 -12.42 16.47
CA LEU A 43 19.28 -13.04 15.29
C LEU A 43 19.03 -14.53 15.52
N ARG A 44 19.98 -15.25 16.13
CA ARG A 44 19.87 -16.69 16.43
C ARG A 44 18.79 -16.97 17.47
N GLU A 45 18.79 -16.27 18.59
CA GLU A 45 17.81 -16.49 19.68
C GLU A 45 16.40 -16.08 19.25
N SER A 46 16.26 -15.00 18.47
CA SER A 46 14.96 -14.54 18.00
C SER A 46 14.40 -15.41 16.88
N GLY A 47 15.24 -15.82 15.93
CA GLY A 47 14.83 -16.43 14.66
C GLY A 47 14.16 -15.44 13.70
N ILE A 48 14.30 -14.13 13.94
CA ILE A 48 13.80 -13.07 13.05
C ILE A 48 14.96 -12.57 12.18
N GLU A 49 14.79 -12.64 10.87
CA GLU A 49 15.87 -12.36 9.89
C GLU A 49 15.68 -11.04 9.12
N ALA A 50 14.51 -10.42 9.21
CA ALA A 50 14.16 -9.20 8.49
C ALA A 50 12.94 -8.51 9.12
N GLY A 51 12.74 -7.23 8.78
CA GLY A 51 11.53 -6.46 9.11
C GLY A 51 11.82 -5.23 9.98
N LEU A 52 10.84 -4.84 10.81
CA LEU A 52 10.99 -3.74 11.75
C LEU A 52 11.57 -4.25 13.07
N ALA A 53 12.75 -3.75 13.44
CA ALA A 53 13.36 -3.98 14.73
C ALA A 53 13.25 -2.76 15.65
N VAL A 54 13.04 -2.98 16.95
CA VAL A 54 13.02 -1.94 17.96
C VAL A 54 14.01 -2.28 19.07
N HIS A 55 14.93 -1.37 19.37
CA HIS A 55 15.88 -1.50 20.46
C HIS A 55 15.47 -0.56 21.60
N VAL A 56 14.87 -1.11 22.65
CA VAL A 56 14.39 -0.39 23.83
C VAL A 56 15.49 -0.29 24.87
N GLY A 57 15.74 0.92 25.38
CA GLY A 57 16.84 1.16 26.31
C GLY A 57 18.20 1.27 25.64
N CYS A 58 18.24 1.71 24.37
CA CYS A 58 19.47 1.85 23.62
C CYS A 58 20.44 2.83 24.32
N THR A 59 21.70 2.42 24.49
CA THR A 59 22.75 3.19 25.18
C THR A 59 23.74 3.86 24.24
N ASP A 60 24.11 3.20 23.13
CA ASP A 60 25.15 3.69 22.21
C ASP A 60 24.82 3.52 20.72
N GLY A 61 23.74 2.80 20.39
CA GLY A 61 23.32 2.53 19.01
C GLY A 61 23.97 1.32 18.34
N SER A 62 24.93 0.65 18.99
CA SER A 62 25.75 -0.40 18.36
C SER A 62 24.92 -1.54 17.77
N LEU A 63 24.09 -2.19 18.60
CA LEU A 63 23.18 -3.25 18.16
C LEU A 63 22.28 -2.80 17.00
N ALA A 64 21.80 -1.56 17.03
CA ALA A 64 20.88 -1.06 16.01
C ALA A 64 21.55 -0.84 14.67
N THR A 65 22.76 -0.26 14.66
CA THR A 65 23.55 -0.12 13.43
C THR A 65 24.03 -1.47 12.91
N GLY A 66 24.34 -2.43 13.80
CA GLY A 66 24.67 -3.81 13.43
C GLY A 66 23.50 -4.54 12.75
N LEU A 67 22.29 -4.43 13.32
CA LEU A 67 21.06 -4.96 12.70
C LEU A 67 20.76 -4.30 11.35
N ALA A 68 20.87 -2.97 11.25
CA ALA A 68 20.68 -2.25 9.99
C ALA A 68 21.71 -2.64 8.92
N ALA A 69 22.96 -2.90 9.31
CA ALA A 69 24.05 -3.31 8.41
C ALA A 69 23.80 -4.67 7.72
N THR A 70 22.89 -5.49 8.24
CA THR A 70 22.44 -6.72 7.54
C THR A 70 21.70 -6.42 6.23
N GLY A 71 21.21 -5.18 6.06
CA GLY A 71 20.40 -4.75 4.92
C GLY A 71 18.96 -5.28 4.94
N ARG A 72 18.54 -5.96 6.01
CA ARG A 72 17.21 -6.58 6.13
C ARG A 72 16.32 -5.97 7.21
N PHE A 73 16.85 -5.03 7.99
CA PHE A 73 16.12 -4.36 9.06
C PHE A 73 16.04 -2.86 8.88
N VAL A 74 14.87 -2.31 9.19
CA VAL A 74 14.71 -0.92 9.64
C VAL A 74 14.65 -0.96 11.15
N VAL A 75 15.40 -0.08 11.82
CA VAL A 75 15.59 -0.13 13.28
C VAL A 75 15.15 1.18 13.92
N HIS A 76 14.36 1.09 14.99
CA HIS A 76 14.07 2.22 15.86
C HIS A 76 14.78 2.04 17.21
N CYS A 77 15.72 2.92 17.50
CA CYS A 77 16.33 3.06 18.82
C CYS A 77 15.44 3.93 19.71
N LEU A 78 14.99 3.35 20.81
CA LEU A 78 14.37 4.05 21.91
C LEU A 78 15.44 4.22 23.00
N ALA A 79 16.15 5.34 22.94
CA ALA A 79 17.31 5.63 23.77
C ALA A 79 16.93 5.98 25.22
N LEU A 80 17.77 5.54 26.16
CA LEU A 80 17.54 5.68 27.60
C LEU A 80 17.53 7.14 28.07
N ASP A 81 18.43 7.94 27.51
CA ASP A 81 18.63 9.34 27.89
C ASP A 81 19.15 10.19 26.71
N PRO A 82 19.25 11.53 26.85
CA PRO A 82 19.73 12.39 25.78
C PRO A 82 21.17 12.11 25.31
N SER A 83 22.05 11.65 26.20
CA SER A 83 23.44 11.29 25.85
C SER A 83 23.47 10.01 25.01
N ALA A 84 22.70 9.00 25.42
CA ALA A 84 22.52 7.77 24.67
C ALA A 84 21.90 8.03 23.28
N ALA A 85 20.92 8.92 23.19
CA ALA A 85 20.33 9.32 21.92
C ALA A 85 21.37 10.00 21.00
N ALA A 86 22.22 10.87 21.55
CA ALA A 86 23.30 11.53 20.80
C ALA A 86 24.36 10.51 20.32
N ALA A 87 24.75 9.57 21.19
CA ALA A 87 25.69 8.49 20.86
C ALA A 87 25.14 7.60 19.74
N ALA A 88 23.87 7.16 19.85
CA ALA A 88 23.23 6.32 18.83
C ALA A 88 23.11 7.02 17.48
N ARG A 89 22.79 8.32 17.46
CA ARG A 89 22.78 9.12 16.22
C ARG A 89 24.17 9.25 15.60
N ALA A 90 25.19 9.47 16.42
CA ALA A 90 26.58 9.53 15.97
C ALA A 90 27.04 8.18 15.40
N ALA A 91 26.67 7.07 16.02
CA ALA A 91 26.93 5.71 15.53
C ALA A 91 26.25 5.47 14.18
N ALA A 92 24.95 5.79 14.06
CA ALA A 92 24.20 5.67 12.80
C ALA A 92 24.83 6.50 11.68
N ARG A 93 25.23 7.74 11.97
CA ARG A 93 25.93 8.62 11.01
C ARG A 93 27.27 8.05 10.59
N LYS A 94 28.09 7.59 11.53
CA LYS A 94 29.40 6.96 11.25
C LYS A 94 29.26 5.71 10.39
N ALA A 95 28.20 4.93 10.61
CA ALA A 95 27.89 3.72 9.84
C ALA A 95 27.20 4.02 8.49
N GLY A 96 26.80 5.27 8.21
CA GLY A 96 26.01 5.61 7.04
C GLY A 96 24.58 5.05 7.06
N ALA A 97 24.09 4.66 8.25
CA ALA A 97 22.80 4.02 8.48
C ALA A 97 21.68 5.01 8.86
N GLU A 98 21.91 6.31 8.75
CA GLU A 98 20.87 7.34 8.93
C GLU A 98 19.66 7.03 8.03
N GLY A 99 18.45 7.09 8.60
CA GLY A 99 17.22 6.68 7.92
C GLY A 99 16.90 5.20 8.03
N LEU A 100 17.89 4.30 8.07
CA LEU A 100 17.66 2.89 8.43
C LEU A 100 17.59 2.71 9.94
N VAL A 101 18.33 3.55 10.68
CA VAL A 101 18.28 3.65 12.14
C VAL A 101 17.65 5.00 12.51
N ALA A 102 16.42 4.95 13.01
CA ALA A 102 15.76 6.08 13.65
C ALA A 102 16.09 6.10 15.14
N VAL A 103 16.25 7.29 15.74
CA VAL A 103 16.58 7.43 17.17
C VAL A 103 15.65 8.44 17.83
N ASP A 104 14.82 7.95 18.75
CA ASP A 104 14.02 8.77 19.67
C ASP A 104 14.39 8.47 21.13
N ARG A 105 13.99 9.34 22.04
CA ARG A 105 14.12 9.11 23.48
C ARG A 105 12.92 8.33 23.99
N TRP A 106 13.17 7.44 24.95
CA TRP A 106 12.14 6.74 25.68
C TRP A 106 12.29 6.97 27.18
N ASP A 107 11.17 7.28 27.82
CA ASP A 107 11.06 7.71 29.22
C ASP A 107 10.13 6.78 30.01
N GLY A 108 9.91 5.54 29.53
CA GLY A 108 9.02 4.56 30.14
C GLY A 108 7.56 4.68 29.67
N ARG A 109 7.22 5.65 28.82
CA ARG A 109 5.88 5.77 28.21
C ARG A 109 5.50 4.54 27.36
N PRO A 110 4.20 4.28 27.10
CA PRO A 110 3.78 3.28 26.14
C PRO A 110 4.49 3.46 24.79
N MET A 111 4.96 2.36 24.21
CA MET A 111 5.75 2.39 22.99
C MET A 111 4.94 3.03 21.85
N PRO A 112 5.56 3.88 21.02
CA PRO A 112 4.83 4.78 20.14
C PRO A 112 4.39 4.10 18.84
N TYR A 113 3.98 2.84 18.83
CA TYR A 113 3.64 2.11 17.59
C TYR A 113 2.15 1.75 17.52
N ALA A 114 1.62 1.75 16.29
CA ALA A 114 0.42 0.99 15.96
C ALA A 114 0.55 -0.47 16.46
N GLY A 115 -0.57 -1.10 16.83
CA GLY A 115 -0.55 -2.52 17.14
C GLY A 115 -0.02 -3.35 15.96
N ASP A 116 0.56 -4.52 16.24
CA ASP A 116 0.94 -5.50 15.22
C ASP A 116 2.08 -5.09 14.27
N LEU A 117 2.90 -4.09 14.59
CA LEU A 117 3.85 -3.51 13.63
C LEU A 117 5.27 -4.12 13.69
N VAL A 118 5.74 -4.51 14.88
CA VAL A 118 7.17 -4.79 15.16
C VAL A 118 7.50 -6.27 14.99
N ASN A 119 8.49 -6.62 14.17
CA ASN A 119 8.89 -8.02 13.98
C ASN A 119 9.84 -8.49 15.08
N LEU A 120 10.78 -7.64 15.47
CA LEU A 120 11.79 -7.91 16.50
C LEU A 120 11.84 -6.77 17.51
N LEU A 121 11.68 -7.09 18.78
CA LEU A 121 11.88 -6.15 19.87
C LEU A 121 13.01 -6.66 20.76
N VAL A 122 14.03 -5.85 20.96
CA VAL A 122 15.15 -6.16 21.87
C VAL A 122 15.15 -5.15 23.00
N ALA A 123 15.21 -5.63 24.24
CA ALA A 123 15.30 -4.79 25.43
C ALA A 123 16.26 -5.42 26.45
N ASP A 124 17.02 -4.59 27.15
CA ASP A 124 17.77 -5.02 28.33
C ASP A 124 17.03 -4.54 29.59
N ARG A 125 16.24 -5.43 30.20
CA ARG A 125 15.41 -5.05 31.36
C ARG A 125 16.27 -4.74 32.59
N ASP A 126 17.44 -5.36 32.70
CA ASP A 126 18.37 -5.09 33.79
C ASP A 126 18.88 -3.64 33.71
N ALA A 127 19.09 -3.12 32.50
CA ALA A 127 19.48 -1.73 32.26
C ALA A 127 18.33 -0.71 32.37
N LEU A 128 17.08 -1.14 32.13
CA LEU A 128 15.89 -0.26 32.14
C LEU A 128 15.32 0.00 33.55
N GLY A 129 15.66 -0.83 34.53
CA GLY A 129 14.98 -0.86 35.83
C GLY A 129 13.67 -1.65 35.73
N GLY A 130 13.48 -2.65 36.59
CA GLY A 130 12.50 -3.74 36.41
C GLY A 130 11.03 -3.33 36.17
N ASP A 131 10.62 -2.13 36.60
CA ASP A 131 9.25 -1.60 36.51
C ASP A 131 8.96 -0.88 35.18
N ALA A 132 9.98 -0.49 34.41
CA ALA A 132 9.79 0.22 33.13
C ALA A 132 9.32 -0.70 31.98
N TRP A 133 9.53 -2.01 32.12
CA TRP A 133 9.17 -3.00 31.10
C TRP A 133 7.78 -3.60 31.34
N HIS A 134 6.90 -3.51 30.33
CA HIS A 134 5.58 -4.13 30.36
C HIS A 134 5.41 -5.16 29.24
N GLN A 135 5.21 -6.42 29.63
CA GLN A 135 5.08 -7.54 28.69
C GLN A 135 3.87 -7.41 27.76
N GLU A 136 2.74 -6.92 28.28
CA GLU A 136 1.52 -6.70 27.51
C GLU A 136 1.73 -5.65 26.42
N GLU A 137 2.49 -4.60 26.71
CA GLU A 137 2.82 -3.56 25.76
C GLU A 137 3.73 -4.07 24.63
N ALA A 138 4.71 -4.91 24.97
CA ALA A 138 5.54 -5.60 23.98
C ALA A 138 4.67 -6.48 23.06
N LEU A 139 3.78 -7.30 23.62
CA LEU A 139 2.86 -8.13 22.83
C LEU A 139 1.88 -7.30 22.00
N ARG A 140 1.49 -6.10 22.43
CA ARG A 140 0.63 -5.20 21.65
C ARG A 140 1.34 -4.75 20.37
N VAL A 141 2.61 -4.32 20.47
CA VAL A 141 3.35 -3.77 19.32
C VAL A 141 3.91 -4.82 18.39
N LEU A 142 4.20 -6.02 18.88
CA LEU A 142 4.71 -7.10 18.03
C LEU A 142 3.69 -7.45 16.93
N ALA A 143 4.16 -7.61 15.71
CA ALA A 143 3.43 -8.29 14.64
C ALA A 143 3.14 -9.74 15.06
N PRO A 144 2.08 -10.38 14.54
CA PRO A 144 1.88 -11.81 14.72
C PRO A 144 3.13 -12.63 14.36
N ASN A 145 3.51 -13.56 15.23
CA ASN A 145 4.77 -14.31 15.23
C ASN A 145 6.06 -13.46 15.42
N GLY A 146 5.93 -12.15 15.64
CA GLY A 146 7.03 -11.30 16.06
C GLY A 146 7.54 -11.69 17.46
N VAL A 147 8.80 -11.35 17.74
CA VAL A 147 9.52 -11.79 18.93
C VAL A 147 10.05 -10.61 19.73
N ALA A 148 9.79 -10.61 21.04
CA ALA A 148 10.53 -9.84 22.02
C ALA A 148 11.63 -10.70 22.63
N LEU A 149 12.88 -10.25 22.53
CA LEU A 149 14.03 -10.75 23.28
C LEU A 149 14.35 -9.76 24.39
N VAL A 150 14.11 -10.16 25.63
CA VAL A 150 14.31 -9.31 26.81
C VAL A 150 15.42 -9.91 27.65
N ARG A 151 16.47 -9.14 27.94
CA ARG A 151 17.51 -9.58 28.85
C ARG A 151 17.05 -9.40 30.30
N LEU A 152 17.08 -10.47 31.07
CA LEU A 152 16.71 -10.50 32.49
C LEU A 152 17.71 -11.36 33.26
N GLY A 153 18.37 -10.79 34.27
CA GLY A 153 19.45 -11.45 35.00
C GLY A 153 20.60 -11.89 34.08
N GLY A 154 20.94 -11.08 33.08
CA GLY A 154 21.97 -11.37 32.08
C GLY A 154 21.57 -12.38 30.99
N THR A 155 20.40 -13.02 31.08
CA THR A 155 19.94 -14.07 30.16
C THR A 155 18.82 -13.57 29.24
N TRP A 156 18.81 -14.00 27.98
CA TRP A 156 17.73 -13.68 27.04
C TRP A 156 16.47 -14.51 27.33
N VAL A 157 15.35 -13.82 27.55
CA VAL A 157 14.02 -14.40 27.63
C VAL A 157 13.26 -14.05 26.35
N LYS A 158 12.73 -15.07 25.69
CA LYS A 158 11.99 -14.94 24.43
C LYS A 158 10.49 -14.97 24.70
N ALA A 159 9.77 -14.01 24.12
CA ALA A 159 8.32 -14.03 24.02
C ALA A 159 7.89 -13.79 22.58
N ALA A 160 7.00 -14.62 22.05
CA ALA A 160 6.47 -14.47 20.70
C ALA A 160 4.98 -14.15 20.76
N LYS A 161 4.52 -13.26 19.88
CA LYS A 161 3.09 -12.99 19.74
C LYS A 161 2.41 -14.12 18.98
N PRO A 162 1.33 -14.73 19.50
CA PRO A 162 0.60 -15.75 18.78
C PRO A 162 -0.08 -15.18 17.52
N TRP A 163 -0.33 -16.05 16.55
CA TRP A 163 -1.19 -15.70 15.42
C TRP A 163 -2.61 -15.38 15.91
N PRO A 164 -3.24 -14.29 15.46
CA PRO A 164 -4.54 -13.88 15.97
C PRO A 164 -5.63 -14.86 15.55
N GLN A 165 -6.47 -15.26 16.52
CA GLN A 165 -7.56 -16.20 16.28
C GLN A 165 -8.62 -15.56 15.35
N GLY A 166 -9.05 -16.31 14.34
CA GLY A 166 -10.04 -15.84 13.36
C GLY A 166 -9.48 -14.96 12.25
N ALA A 167 -8.15 -14.72 12.21
CA ALA A 167 -7.51 -14.16 11.03
C ALA A 167 -7.45 -15.19 9.90
N ASP A 168 -7.58 -14.70 8.67
CA ASP A 168 -7.62 -15.55 7.48
C ASP A 168 -6.73 -15.02 6.34
N ASP A 169 -6.36 -15.91 5.42
CA ASP A 169 -5.50 -15.65 4.27
C ASP A 169 -6.32 -15.32 3.01
N TRP A 170 -5.77 -14.51 2.11
CA TRP A 170 -6.29 -14.26 0.76
C TRP A 170 -5.30 -14.79 -0.28
N THR A 171 -5.44 -16.07 -0.60
CA THR A 171 -4.40 -16.87 -1.30
C THR A 171 -4.50 -16.82 -2.82
N HIS A 172 -5.70 -16.60 -3.35
CA HIS A 172 -6.01 -16.54 -4.79
C HIS A 172 -6.55 -15.16 -5.18
N TRP A 173 -6.79 -14.95 -6.48
CA TRP A 173 -7.30 -13.69 -7.01
C TRP A 173 -8.60 -13.25 -6.32
N CYS A 174 -9.58 -14.15 -6.24
CA CYS A 174 -10.81 -13.99 -5.49
C CYS A 174 -10.79 -14.89 -4.24
N TYR A 175 -9.92 -14.56 -3.28
CA TYR A 175 -9.76 -15.21 -1.97
C TYR A 175 -9.21 -16.65 -2.01
N GLY A 176 -9.97 -17.61 -2.52
CA GLY A 176 -9.67 -19.04 -2.50
C GLY A 176 -9.79 -19.71 -3.88
N PRO A 177 -9.47 -21.02 -3.97
CA PRO A 177 -9.59 -21.79 -5.22
C PRO A 177 -11.03 -21.85 -5.76
N GLU A 178 -12.04 -21.58 -4.94
CA GLU A 178 -13.45 -21.55 -5.29
C GLU A 178 -13.83 -20.34 -6.16
N GLY A 179 -12.99 -19.30 -6.18
CA GLY A 179 -13.24 -18.06 -6.92
C GLY A 179 -14.26 -17.13 -6.26
N ASN A 180 -14.74 -17.44 -5.06
CA ASN A 180 -15.67 -16.60 -4.31
C ASN A 180 -14.92 -15.57 -3.46
N ALA A 181 -15.07 -14.28 -3.73
CA ALA A 181 -14.36 -13.19 -3.04
C ALA A 181 -14.89 -12.91 -1.62
N VAL A 182 -15.04 -13.96 -0.79
CA VAL A 182 -15.52 -13.93 0.59
C VAL A 182 -14.44 -14.48 1.51
N SER A 183 -13.81 -13.60 2.28
CA SER A 183 -12.86 -13.99 3.32
C SER A 183 -13.58 -14.48 4.58
N HIS A 184 -13.01 -15.45 5.27
CA HIS A 184 -13.51 -15.91 6.56
C HIS A 184 -12.82 -15.21 7.75
N ASP A 185 -12.09 -14.12 7.47
CA ASP A 185 -11.47 -13.29 8.50
C ASP A 185 -12.54 -12.62 9.39
N LYS A 186 -12.51 -12.97 10.68
CA LYS A 186 -13.44 -12.49 11.71
C LYS A 186 -13.01 -11.18 12.37
N LEU A 187 -11.79 -10.74 12.11
CA LEU A 187 -11.20 -9.55 12.73
C LEU A 187 -11.44 -8.30 11.87
N VAL A 188 -11.66 -8.48 10.57
CA VAL A 188 -12.02 -7.41 9.64
C VAL A 188 -13.43 -6.86 9.90
N ARG A 189 -13.48 -5.53 10.02
CA ARG A 189 -14.69 -4.71 10.19
C ARG A 189 -14.39 -3.28 9.70
N PRO A 190 -15.37 -2.36 9.63
CA PRO A 190 -15.15 -0.99 9.17
C PRO A 190 -13.91 -0.36 9.80
N ALA A 191 -12.95 -0.03 8.95
CA ALA A 191 -11.62 0.40 9.38
C ALA A 191 -11.58 1.90 9.64
N THR A 192 -10.94 2.29 10.74
CA THR A 192 -10.84 3.69 11.18
C THR A 192 -9.42 4.16 11.38
N SER A 193 -8.44 3.26 11.25
CA SER A 193 -7.04 3.57 11.49
C SER A 193 -6.10 3.03 10.43
N LEU A 194 -5.13 3.87 10.05
CA LEU A 194 -4.08 3.52 9.12
C LEU A 194 -3.06 2.58 9.78
N LYS A 195 -2.60 1.55 9.04
CA LYS A 195 -1.55 0.63 9.49
C LYS A 195 -0.21 0.89 8.80
N TRP A 196 -0.22 0.95 7.47
CA TRP A 196 0.96 1.29 6.69
C TRP A 196 0.57 1.70 5.27
N ILE A 197 1.51 2.35 4.58
CA ILE A 197 1.35 2.75 3.17
C ILE A 197 2.64 2.43 2.41
N VAL A 198 2.49 1.90 1.21
CA VAL A 198 3.55 1.78 0.20
C VAL A 198 3.13 2.56 -1.02
N SER A 199 3.83 3.65 -1.34
CA SER A 199 3.49 4.56 -2.45
C SER A 199 3.72 3.96 -3.85
N GLN A 200 4.43 2.84 -3.94
CA GLN A 200 4.62 2.10 -5.19
C GLN A 200 3.30 1.48 -5.65
N LEU A 201 3.11 1.44 -6.97
CA LEU A 201 1.94 0.78 -7.56
C LEU A 201 2.16 -0.73 -7.52
N LEU A 202 1.45 -1.40 -6.64
CA LEU A 202 1.37 -2.84 -6.58
C LEU A 202 0.15 -3.31 -7.40
N TYR A 203 0.37 -4.29 -8.27
CA TYR A 203 -0.71 -4.98 -8.98
C TYR A 203 -0.78 -6.43 -8.53
N ASP A 204 -1.99 -6.97 -8.50
CA ASP A 204 -2.22 -8.41 -8.31
C ASP A 204 -1.56 -8.93 -7.03
N VAL A 205 -2.22 -8.69 -5.89
CA VAL A 205 -1.66 -8.98 -4.56
C VAL A 205 -2.32 -10.22 -3.95
N ARG A 206 -1.52 -11.05 -3.25
CA ARG A 206 -1.99 -12.11 -2.35
C ARG A 206 -1.45 -11.91 -0.95
N VAL A 207 -2.20 -12.35 0.05
CA VAL A 207 -1.81 -12.23 1.45
C VAL A 207 -1.95 -13.58 2.12
N ALA A 208 -0.84 -14.14 2.61
CA ALA A 208 -0.87 -15.40 3.34
C ALA A 208 0.18 -15.44 4.44
N SER A 209 -0.17 -15.98 5.61
CA SER A 209 0.75 -16.19 6.74
C SER A 209 1.60 -14.97 7.12
N GLY A 210 0.97 -13.80 7.18
CA GLY A 210 1.59 -12.53 7.55
C GLY A 210 2.47 -11.92 6.47
N ARG A 211 2.38 -12.42 5.23
CA ARG A 211 3.13 -11.89 4.09
C ARG A 211 2.22 -11.50 2.96
N LEU A 212 2.66 -10.51 2.22
CA LEU A 212 2.02 -9.95 1.06
C LEU A 212 2.91 -10.17 -0.17
N PHE A 213 2.36 -10.76 -1.22
CA PHE A 213 3.08 -11.12 -2.43
C PHE A 213 2.57 -10.31 -3.62
N SER A 214 3.49 -9.82 -4.45
CA SER A 214 3.17 -9.10 -5.68
C SER A 214 4.22 -9.35 -6.77
N PRO A 215 3.82 -9.67 -8.01
CA PRO A 215 4.73 -9.83 -9.16
C PRO A 215 5.06 -8.52 -9.88
N LEU A 216 4.41 -7.40 -9.51
CA LEU A 216 4.57 -6.13 -10.19
C LEU A 216 4.55 -4.97 -9.19
N GLU A 217 5.70 -4.31 -9.05
CA GLU A 217 5.86 -3.06 -8.33
C GLU A 217 6.41 -2.01 -9.28
N LEU A 218 5.58 -1.03 -9.65
CA LEU A 218 5.99 0.04 -10.58
C LEU A 218 6.20 1.37 -9.84
N THR A 219 7.38 1.95 -10.01
CA THR A 219 7.58 3.39 -9.91
C THR A 219 7.11 4.11 -11.19
N LYS A 220 6.92 5.43 -11.12
CA LYS A 220 6.49 6.30 -12.24
C LYS A 220 7.48 6.25 -13.40
N ASP A 221 8.76 6.10 -13.08
CA ASP A 221 9.86 5.96 -14.03
C ASP A 221 9.91 4.55 -14.65
N GLU A 222 9.62 3.52 -13.86
CA GLU A 222 9.56 2.12 -14.32
C GLU A 222 8.40 1.86 -15.27
N ARG A 223 7.29 2.60 -15.12
CA ARG A 223 6.18 2.61 -16.09
C ARG A 223 6.64 2.95 -17.51
N ARG A 224 7.75 3.70 -17.65
CA ARG A 224 8.36 4.06 -18.94
C ARG A 224 9.53 3.15 -19.34
N LYS A 225 10.20 2.49 -18.38
CA LYS A 225 11.52 1.87 -18.59
C LYS A 225 11.52 0.34 -18.76
N ARG A 226 10.37 -0.35 -18.69
CA ARG A 226 10.27 -1.82 -18.90
C ARG A 226 11.29 -2.59 -18.03
N GLN A 227 11.03 -2.77 -16.74
CA GLN A 227 11.84 -3.64 -15.84
C GLN A 227 11.28 -5.07 -15.77
N PRO A 228 12.08 -6.10 -15.43
CA PRO A 228 11.59 -7.48 -15.28
C PRO A 228 10.55 -7.55 -14.14
N ALA A 229 9.56 -8.44 -14.28
CA ALA A 229 8.49 -8.63 -13.29
C ALA A 229 9.01 -9.46 -12.11
N ASP A 230 9.78 -8.87 -11.20
CA ASP A 230 10.23 -9.59 -10.00
C ASP A 230 9.06 -9.86 -9.04
N LEU A 231 9.01 -11.07 -8.49
CA LEU A 231 8.12 -11.41 -7.40
C LEU A 231 8.68 -10.84 -6.10
N ARG A 232 7.87 -10.10 -5.35
CA ARG A 232 8.26 -9.46 -4.10
C ARG A 232 7.42 -9.99 -2.95
N GLY A 233 8.07 -10.23 -1.82
CA GLY A 233 7.44 -10.58 -0.56
C GLY A 233 7.61 -9.45 0.45
N ARG A 234 6.49 -8.96 0.97
CA ARG A 234 6.41 -7.93 2.01
C ARG A 234 5.81 -8.50 3.28
N ASP A 235 6.10 -7.88 4.40
CA ASP A 235 5.35 -8.12 5.63
C ASP A 235 3.95 -7.52 5.49
N ALA A 236 2.90 -8.29 5.81
CA ALA A 236 1.52 -7.86 5.64
C ALA A 236 1.04 -6.88 6.73
N PHE A 237 1.74 -6.80 7.86
CA PHE A 237 1.38 -5.96 9.00
C PHE A 237 2.12 -4.64 9.05
N ASN A 238 3.26 -4.51 8.35
CA ASN A 238 4.00 -3.25 8.27
C ASN A 238 4.44 -2.86 6.84
N GLY A 239 4.21 -3.69 5.82
CA GLY A 239 4.48 -3.36 4.42
C GLY A 239 5.96 -3.33 4.02
N LEU A 240 6.89 -3.67 4.93
CA LEU A 240 8.33 -3.72 4.64
C LEU A 240 8.64 -4.84 3.63
N LEU A 241 9.55 -4.53 2.69
CA LEU A 241 10.05 -5.53 1.73
C LEU A 241 11.00 -6.50 2.45
N LEU A 242 10.70 -7.79 2.35
CA LEU A 242 11.48 -8.87 2.99
C LEU A 242 12.43 -9.54 2.00
N TRP A 243 11.99 -9.70 0.75
CA TRP A 243 12.76 -10.29 -0.34
C TRP A 243 12.19 -9.90 -1.72
N THR A 244 13.07 -9.99 -2.71
CA THR A 244 12.75 -9.89 -4.14
C THR A 244 13.31 -11.12 -4.84
N ALA A 245 12.51 -11.75 -5.68
CA ALA A 245 12.83 -12.97 -6.40
C ALA A 245 12.66 -12.73 -7.91
N PRO A 246 13.70 -12.96 -8.74
CA PRO A 246 13.55 -12.84 -10.17
C PRO A 246 12.62 -13.93 -10.69
N THR A 247 11.62 -13.56 -11.47
CA THR A 247 10.73 -14.55 -12.12
C THR A 247 11.30 -15.07 -13.43
N GLY A 248 12.26 -14.35 -14.02
CA GLY A 248 12.81 -14.67 -15.35
C GLY A 248 11.97 -14.14 -16.53
N ARG A 249 10.87 -13.42 -16.25
CA ARG A 249 9.98 -12.89 -17.29
C ARG A 249 10.60 -11.76 -18.12
N PRO A 250 10.53 -11.83 -19.46
CA PRO A 250 10.67 -10.64 -20.29
C PRO A 250 9.49 -9.69 -20.04
N HIS A 251 9.71 -8.39 -20.26
CA HIS A 251 8.77 -7.33 -19.92
C HIS A 251 7.37 -7.58 -20.49
N HIS A 252 6.39 -7.81 -19.62
CA HIS A 252 4.97 -7.81 -19.95
C HIS A 252 4.23 -6.84 -19.02
N PRO A 253 3.35 -5.96 -19.54
CA PRO A 253 2.67 -4.95 -18.72
C PRO A 253 1.61 -5.54 -17.76
N TRP A 254 1.31 -6.84 -17.86
CA TRP A 254 0.27 -7.49 -17.08
C TRP A 254 0.81 -8.70 -16.32
N PRO A 255 0.44 -8.86 -15.03
CA PRO A 255 0.88 -9.99 -14.22
C PRO A 255 0.24 -11.28 -14.73
N ALA A 256 0.99 -12.39 -14.71
CA ALA A 256 0.34 -13.70 -14.84
C ALA A 256 -0.18 -14.18 -13.50
N GLU A 257 -1.11 -15.11 -13.61
CA GLU A 257 -1.72 -15.76 -12.46
C GLU A 257 -0.67 -16.36 -11.52
N PHE A 258 -0.89 -16.11 -10.23
CA PHE A 258 -0.12 -16.68 -9.15
C PHE A 258 -1.00 -16.89 -7.91
N VAL A 259 -0.56 -17.80 -7.06
CA VAL A 259 -1.21 -18.19 -5.82
C VAL A 259 -0.20 -18.05 -4.68
N GLY A 260 -0.56 -17.30 -3.65
CA GLY A 260 0.25 -17.15 -2.43
C GLY A 260 -0.32 -17.99 -1.32
N THR A 261 0.36 -19.06 -0.93
CA THR A 261 -0.01 -19.88 0.23
C THR A 261 0.90 -19.58 1.41
N ARG A 262 0.62 -20.20 2.57
CA ARG A 262 1.42 -20.07 3.79
C ARG A 262 2.92 -20.31 3.53
N ASP A 263 3.25 -21.40 2.87
CA ASP A 263 4.65 -21.85 2.72
C ASP A 263 5.22 -21.56 1.33
N LEU A 264 4.37 -21.50 0.30
CA LEU A 264 4.80 -21.41 -1.10
C LEU A 264 4.01 -20.37 -1.89
N VAL A 265 4.70 -19.70 -2.82
CA VAL A 265 4.11 -18.87 -3.86
C VAL A 265 4.26 -19.57 -5.20
N PHE A 266 3.14 -19.97 -5.80
CA PHE A 266 3.10 -20.63 -7.11
C PHE A 266 2.90 -19.59 -8.20
N HIS A 267 3.73 -19.60 -9.24
CA HIS A 267 3.64 -18.62 -10.32
C HIS A 267 4.15 -19.15 -11.66
N PHE A 268 3.70 -18.49 -12.73
CA PHE A 268 4.25 -18.36 -14.09
C PHE A 268 5.70 -17.82 -14.24
N PRO A 269 6.83 -18.56 -14.24
CA PRO A 269 8.14 -17.93 -14.46
C PRO A 269 8.31 -17.29 -15.86
N ASP A 270 7.61 -17.78 -16.88
CA ASP A 270 7.56 -17.15 -18.20
C ASP A 270 6.09 -17.07 -18.68
N VAL A 271 5.83 -16.14 -19.59
CA VAL A 271 4.53 -16.01 -20.24
C VAL A 271 4.41 -17.11 -21.30
N GLY A 272 3.31 -17.84 -21.31
CA GLY A 272 3.09 -18.91 -22.30
C GLY A 272 3.84 -20.21 -22.01
N THR A 273 4.54 -20.32 -20.88
CA THR A 273 5.05 -21.62 -20.40
C THR A 273 4.01 -22.32 -19.57
N GLY A 274 3.63 -23.54 -19.95
CA GLY A 274 2.77 -24.40 -19.13
C GLY A 274 3.52 -25.10 -17.98
N PHE A 275 4.45 -24.44 -17.31
CA PHE A 275 5.05 -25.00 -16.10
C PHE A 275 5.11 -23.94 -15.00
N ALA A 276 4.59 -24.28 -13.82
CA ALA A 276 4.63 -23.40 -12.66
C ALA A 276 5.96 -23.55 -11.89
N ALA A 277 6.36 -22.51 -11.17
CA ALA A 277 7.41 -22.56 -10.16
C ALA A 277 6.80 -22.36 -8.76
N ALA A 278 7.36 -23.03 -7.76
CA ALA A 278 7.08 -22.77 -6.35
C ALA A 278 8.27 -22.07 -5.71
N THR A 279 7.98 -20.92 -5.12
CA THR A 279 8.92 -20.10 -4.36
C THR A 279 8.59 -20.16 -2.88
N ASP A 280 9.58 -20.39 -2.04
CA ASP A 280 9.41 -20.34 -0.59
C ASP A 280 8.94 -18.94 -0.16
N SER A 281 7.81 -18.89 0.54
CA SER A 281 7.12 -17.65 0.89
C SER A 281 7.94 -16.76 1.84
N ARG A 282 8.87 -17.37 2.60
CA ARG A 282 9.68 -16.67 3.62
C ARG A 282 10.95 -16.05 3.03
N THR A 283 11.56 -16.73 2.07
CA THR A 283 12.91 -16.42 1.58
C THR A 283 12.93 -15.91 0.14
N GLY A 284 11.87 -16.12 -0.64
CA GLY A 284 11.85 -15.79 -2.06
C GLY A 284 12.66 -16.76 -2.93
N LYS A 285 13.20 -17.84 -2.36
CA LYS A 285 13.97 -18.83 -3.13
C LYS A 285 13.03 -19.80 -3.84
N THR A 286 13.23 -19.99 -5.14
CA THR A 286 12.54 -21.07 -5.89
C THR A 286 13.00 -22.42 -5.35
N VAL A 287 12.05 -23.22 -4.84
CA VAL A 287 12.32 -24.54 -4.27
C VAL A 287 11.99 -25.67 -5.24
N ARG A 288 11.09 -25.43 -6.21
CA ARG A 288 10.65 -26.45 -7.16
C ARG A 288 10.11 -25.82 -8.44
N THR A 289 10.25 -26.52 -9.55
CA THR A 289 9.53 -26.26 -10.81
C THR A 289 8.68 -27.48 -11.18
N PHE A 290 7.56 -27.23 -11.83
CA PHE A 290 6.57 -28.24 -12.21
C PHE A 290 6.44 -28.29 -13.73
N ASP A 291 7.47 -28.79 -14.42
CA ASP A 291 7.43 -28.98 -15.87
C ASP A 291 6.70 -30.28 -16.22
N GLN A 292 5.54 -30.14 -16.87
CA GLN A 292 4.68 -31.26 -17.29
C GLN A 292 4.69 -31.46 -18.81
N GLY A 293 5.68 -30.89 -19.51
CA GLY A 293 5.77 -30.96 -20.97
C GLY A 293 4.60 -30.28 -21.67
N LEU A 294 3.95 -29.32 -21.01
CA LEU A 294 2.94 -28.46 -21.62
C LEU A 294 3.63 -27.58 -22.67
N LYS A 295 3.02 -27.46 -23.86
CA LYS A 295 3.64 -26.77 -24.98
C LYS A 295 3.85 -25.29 -24.63
N ARG A 296 5.01 -24.76 -24.99
CA ARG A 296 5.25 -23.32 -24.95
C ARG A 296 4.51 -22.68 -26.12
N ASN A 297 3.49 -21.87 -25.84
CA ASN A 297 2.77 -21.23 -26.91
C ASN A 297 3.59 -20.02 -27.40
N ARG A 298 4.12 -20.09 -28.64
CA ARG A 298 4.80 -18.96 -29.30
C ARG A 298 3.75 -18.12 -30.04
N GLU A 299 2.82 -17.53 -29.30
CA GLU A 299 1.86 -16.60 -29.88
C GLU A 299 2.48 -15.19 -30.05
N PRO A 300 1.93 -14.33 -30.94
CA PRO A 300 2.51 -13.04 -31.27
C PRO A 300 2.62 -12.14 -30.03
N LYS A 301 3.59 -11.20 -30.06
CA LYS A 301 3.78 -10.19 -29.01
C LYS A 301 2.46 -9.59 -28.52
N GLY A 302 2.09 -9.88 -27.27
CA GLY A 302 0.95 -9.28 -26.58
C GLY A 302 -0.23 -10.21 -26.32
N ALA A 303 -0.15 -11.49 -26.70
CA ALA A 303 -1.13 -12.49 -26.33
C ALA A 303 -0.55 -13.54 -25.35
N ASP A 304 -0.79 -13.38 -24.04
CA ASP A 304 -0.56 -14.40 -23.01
C ASP A 304 -1.57 -15.55 -23.19
N SER A 305 -1.13 -16.80 -23.18
CA SER A 305 -2.07 -17.95 -23.15
C SER A 305 -2.82 -17.99 -21.82
N ASN A 306 -4.14 -18.19 -21.83
CA ASN A 306 -4.93 -18.44 -20.62
C ASN A 306 -4.37 -19.64 -19.84
N ALA A 307 -3.80 -19.36 -18.67
CA ALA A 307 -3.27 -20.36 -17.76
C ALA A 307 -3.81 -20.09 -16.36
N VAL A 308 -4.47 -21.07 -15.74
CA VAL A 308 -5.09 -20.96 -14.41
C VAL A 308 -4.30 -21.79 -13.39
N LEU A 309 -4.08 -21.23 -12.20
CA LEU A 309 -3.41 -21.89 -11.08
C LEU A 309 -4.31 -21.91 -9.85
N LEU A 310 -4.54 -23.11 -9.31
CA LEU A 310 -5.28 -23.29 -8.06
C LEU A 310 -4.48 -24.15 -7.08
N ALA A 311 -4.37 -23.72 -5.83
CA ALA A 311 -3.85 -24.54 -4.74
C ALA A 311 -5.00 -24.96 -3.81
N CYS A 312 -5.25 -26.26 -3.73
CA CYS A 312 -6.39 -26.85 -3.02
C CYS A 312 -6.00 -28.19 -2.38
N GLY A 313 -6.22 -28.36 -1.07
CA GLY A 313 -6.03 -29.65 -0.37
C GLY A 313 -4.67 -30.33 -0.57
N GLY A 314 -3.57 -29.56 -0.65
CA GLY A 314 -2.23 -30.10 -0.95
C GLY A 314 -1.99 -30.46 -2.43
N THR A 315 -2.93 -30.11 -3.31
CA THR A 315 -2.86 -30.29 -4.76
C THR A 315 -2.69 -28.94 -5.44
N LEU A 316 -1.78 -28.86 -6.41
CA LEU A 316 -1.66 -27.76 -7.35
C LEU A 316 -2.35 -28.17 -8.65
N ILE A 317 -3.36 -27.41 -9.07
CA ILE A 317 -4.01 -27.56 -10.37
C ILE A 317 -3.40 -26.55 -11.33
N GLN A 318 -2.91 -27.04 -12.46
CA GLN A 318 -2.47 -26.23 -13.60
C GLN A 318 -3.42 -26.50 -14.76
N ALA A 319 -4.18 -25.49 -15.17
CA ALA A 319 -5.01 -25.57 -16.37
C ALA A 319 -4.41 -24.65 -17.44
N HIS A 320 -4.08 -25.21 -18.60
CA HIS A 320 -3.41 -24.49 -19.69
C HIS A 320 -3.82 -25.09 -21.03
N GLU A 321 -4.13 -24.23 -22.01
CA GLU A 321 -4.71 -24.63 -23.30
C GLU A 321 -5.97 -25.48 -23.10
N ASN A 322 -5.91 -26.79 -23.31
CA ASN A 322 -7.01 -27.73 -23.09
C ASN A 322 -6.64 -28.84 -22.09
N ARG A 323 -5.59 -28.66 -21.30
CA ARG A 323 -5.10 -29.65 -20.34
C ARG A 323 -5.26 -29.14 -18.92
N VAL A 324 -5.71 -30.03 -18.04
CA VAL A 324 -5.77 -29.82 -16.59
C VAL A 324 -4.87 -30.87 -15.95
N VAL A 325 -3.84 -30.43 -15.23
CA VAL A 325 -2.89 -31.30 -14.56
C VAL A 325 -2.95 -31.05 -13.06
N ALA A 326 -3.17 -32.10 -12.29
CA ALA A 326 -3.14 -32.05 -10.83
C ALA A 326 -1.84 -32.65 -10.30
N LEU A 327 -1.18 -31.88 -9.44
CA LEU A 327 0.14 -32.17 -8.93
C LEU A 327 0.11 -32.18 -7.41
N ASP A 328 0.78 -33.14 -6.80
CA ASP A 328 1.02 -33.11 -5.37
C ASP A 328 2.01 -32.00 -5.03
N ILE A 329 1.62 -31.08 -4.14
CA ILE A 329 2.44 -29.89 -3.81
C ILE A 329 3.77 -30.30 -3.16
N ALA A 330 3.76 -31.29 -2.27
CA ALA A 330 4.94 -31.68 -1.51
C ALA A 330 5.99 -32.39 -2.39
N THR A 331 5.56 -33.34 -3.22
CA THR A 331 6.43 -34.21 -4.01
C THR A 331 6.65 -33.71 -5.44
N GLY A 332 5.72 -32.90 -5.97
CA GLY A 332 5.67 -32.54 -7.39
C GLY A 332 5.14 -33.65 -8.31
N ALA A 333 4.74 -34.80 -7.75
CA ALA A 333 4.25 -35.91 -8.53
C ALA A 333 2.89 -35.58 -9.16
N ARG A 334 2.72 -35.96 -10.42
CA ARG A 334 1.42 -35.89 -11.10
C ARG A 334 0.46 -36.88 -10.47
N ARG A 335 -0.63 -36.34 -9.90
CA ARG A 335 -1.75 -37.14 -9.36
C ARG A 335 -2.64 -37.64 -10.48
N TRP A 336 -3.01 -36.74 -11.39
CA TRP A 336 -3.83 -37.04 -12.56
C TRP A 336 -3.72 -35.94 -13.61
N GLU A 337 -4.17 -36.24 -14.83
CA GLU A 337 -4.38 -35.26 -15.90
C GLU A 337 -5.72 -35.48 -16.57
N PHE A 338 -6.25 -34.43 -17.19
CA PHE A 338 -7.46 -34.47 -18.00
C PHE A 338 -7.31 -33.53 -19.19
N THR A 339 -7.85 -33.92 -20.34
CA THR A 339 -7.84 -33.10 -21.56
C THR A 339 -9.28 -32.74 -21.93
N THR A 340 -9.60 -31.45 -21.94
CA THR A 340 -10.89 -30.92 -22.36
C THR A 340 -11.06 -31.01 -23.88
N ARG A 341 -12.30 -30.90 -24.36
CA ARG A 341 -12.60 -30.98 -25.79
C ARG A 341 -12.20 -29.71 -26.55
N SER A 342 -12.22 -28.58 -25.85
CA SER A 342 -11.81 -27.28 -26.36
C SER A 342 -10.87 -26.57 -25.36
N GLY A 343 -10.45 -25.35 -25.67
CA GLY A 343 -9.56 -24.59 -24.80
C GLY A 343 -10.20 -24.27 -23.45
N ILE A 344 -9.41 -23.73 -22.53
CA ILE A 344 -9.83 -23.41 -21.17
C ILE A 344 -9.87 -21.88 -21.03
N GLY A 345 -11.03 -21.37 -20.63
CA GLY A 345 -11.24 -19.96 -20.31
C GLY A 345 -10.86 -19.68 -18.87
N ASN A 346 -11.56 -20.34 -17.94
CA ASN A 346 -11.41 -20.18 -16.50
C ASN A 346 -11.55 -21.52 -15.76
N ALA A 347 -11.10 -21.55 -14.51
CA ALA A 347 -11.35 -22.67 -13.61
C ALA A 347 -11.53 -22.22 -12.15
N CYS A 348 -12.28 -23.02 -11.40
CA CYS A 348 -12.36 -22.98 -9.93
C CYS A 348 -12.36 -24.41 -9.39
N ALA A 349 -12.11 -24.60 -8.10
CA ALA A 349 -12.07 -25.91 -7.48
C ALA A 349 -12.70 -25.90 -6.09
N ALA A 350 -13.11 -27.08 -5.61
CA ALA A 350 -13.40 -27.28 -4.20
C ALA A 350 -12.12 -27.06 -3.36
N PRO A 351 -12.20 -26.55 -2.12
CA PRO A 351 -11.03 -26.27 -1.27
C PRO A 351 -10.10 -27.46 -1.03
N ASP A 352 -10.69 -28.65 -0.98
CA ASP A 352 -9.99 -29.92 -0.80
C ASP A 352 -9.43 -30.50 -2.11
N GLY A 353 -9.72 -29.86 -3.26
CA GLY A 353 -9.32 -30.34 -4.58
C GLY A 353 -10.10 -31.56 -5.07
N SER A 354 -11.18 -31.96 -4.39
CA SER A 354 -11.99 -33.13 -4.75
C SER A 354 -12.68 -32.98 -6.11
N ARG A 355 -12.98 -31.75 -6.51
CA ARG A 355 -13.58 -31.41 -7.80
C ARG A 355 -12.96 -30.14 -8.36
N VAL A 356 -12.71 -30.16 -9.66
CA VAL A 356 -12.27 -29.01 -10.46
C VAL A 356 -13.35 -28.73 -11.50
N PHE A 357 -13.75 -27.46 -11.61
CA PHE A 357 -14.71 -26.98 -12.58
C PHE A 357 -13.99 -26.10 -13.59
N VAL A 358 -14.24 -26.36 -14.87
CA VAL A 358 -13.53 -25.70 -15.96
C VAL A 358 -14.55 -25.15 -16.96
N GLN A 359 -14.36 -23.89 -17.33
CA GLN A 359 -15.03 -23.29 -18.47
C GLN A 359 -14.24 -23.65 -19.72
N GLU A 360 -14.80 -24.53 -20.53
CA GLU A 360 -14.31 -24.82 -21.87
C GLU A 360 -14.70 -23.68 -22.83
N THR A 361 -13.80 -23.32 -23.74
CA THR A 361 -13.94 -22.20 -24.66
C THR A 361 -13.33 -22.47 -26.04
N ASP A 362 -13.95 -21.90 -27.07
CA ASP A 362 -13.42 -21.87 -28.44
C ASP A 362 -12.45 -20.70 -28.69
N ASN A 363 -12.35 -19.72 -27.76
CA ASN A 363 -11.53 -18.52 -27.90
C ASN A 363 -10.59 -18.24 -26.70
N PRO A 364 -9.66 -19.16 -26.38
CA PRO A 364 -8.83 -19.09 -25.17
C PRO A 364 -7.76 -17.97 -25.15
N VAL A 365 -7.70 -17.07 -26.14
CA VAL A 365 -6.57 -16.14 -26.38
C VAL A 365 -6.91 -14.65 -26.09
N ARG A 366 -8.09 -14.31 -25.55
CA ARG A 366 -8.41 -12.90 -25.26
C ARG A 366 -7.72 -12.41 -23.98
N ASN A 367 -6.81 -11.45 -24.16
CA ASN A 367 -5.72 -11.12 -23.25
C ASN A 367 -5.94 -9.92 -22.34
N TYR A 368 -6.62 -10.11 -21.21
CA TYR A 368 -6.59 -9.21 -20.06
C TYR A 368 -6.99 -10.03 -18.83
N ALA A 369 -6.04 -10.32 -17.94
CA ALA A 369 -6.19 -11.01 -16.65
C ALA A 369 -7.64 -11.08 -16.15
N ARG A 370 -8.39 -12.21 -16.20
CA ARG A 370 -9.81 -12.34 -15.75
C ARG A 370 -10.80 -11.20 -16.10
N TRP A 371 -10.51 -10.34 -17.07
CA TRP A 371 -11.40 -9.26 -17.54
C TRP A 371 -11.87 -9.53 -18.96
N CYS A 372 -11.48 -10.65 -19.55
CA CYS A 372 -11.92 -11.02 -20.87
C CYS A 372 -13.11 -11.96 -20.79
N LYS A 373 -14.06 -11.71 -21.66
CA LYS A 373 -15.14 -12.64 -21.92
C LYS A 373 -14.61 -13.80 -22.76
N HIS A 374 -14.97 -15.01 -22.33
CA HIS A 374 -14.75 -16.22 -23.10
C HIS A 374 -16.09 -16.72 -23.61
N ASN A 375 -16.12 -17.06 -24.89
CA ASN A 375 -17.24 -17.80 -25.46
C ASN A 375 -17.23 -19.17 -24.80
N THR A 376 -18.29 -19.51 -24.11
CA THR A 376 -18.40 -20.78 -23.40
C THR A 376 -18.74 -21.86 -24.42
N ALA A 377 -17.94 -22.91 -24.49
CA ALA A 377 -18.27 -24.13 -25.23
C ALA A 377 -18.96 -25.13 -24.31
N ALA A 378 -18.50 -25.25 -23.05
CA ALA A 378 -19.12 -26.06 -22.03
C ALA A 378 -18.61 -25.68 -20.63
N ILE A 379 -19.32 -26.12 -19.60
CA ILE A 379 -18.80 -26.21 -18.23
C ILE A 379 -18.56 -27.69 -17.92
N THR A 380 -17.37 -28.02 -17.43
CA THR A 380 -16.94 -29.41 -17.20
C THR A 380 -16.47 -29.59 -15.77
N CYS A 381 -16.97 -30.63 -15.09
CA CYS A 381 -16.51 -31.03 -13.77
C CYS A 381 -15.62 -32.27 -13.88
N ILE A 382 -14.46 -32.17 -13.21
CA ILE A 382 -13.40 -33.16 -13.24
C ILE A 382 -13.11 -33.59 -11.80
N ALA A 383 -12.96 -34.89 -11.58
CA ALA A 383 -12.42 -35.45 -10.34
C ALA A 383 -11.49 -36.60 -10.69
N GLU A 384 -10.30 -36.62 -10.09
CA GLU A 384 -9.32 -37.69 -10.27
C GLU A 384 -9.01 -38.02 -11.75
N GLY A 385 -8.92 -36.99 -12.60
CA GLY A 385 -8.67 -37.15 -14.04
C GLY A 385 -9.84 -37.73 -14.84
N ARG A 386 -11.04 -37.82 -14.25
CA ARG A 386 -12.26 -38.27 -14.93
C ARG A 386 -13.27 -37.12 -15.04
N GLN A 387 -13.94 -37.04 -16.18
CA GLN A 387 -15.11 -36.19 -16.34
C GLN A 387 -16.26 -36.77 -15.52
N LEU A 388 -16.76 -36.03 -14.53
CA LEU A 388 -17.98 -36.39 -13.81
C LEU A 388 -19.22 -35.99 -14.62
N TRP A 389 -19.20 -34.77 -15.16
CA TRP A 389 -20.23 -34.25 -16.05
C TRP A 389 -19.66 -33.14 -16.93
N ARG A 390 -20.34 -32.89 -18.04
CA ARG A 390 -20.06 -31.79 -18.96
C ARG A 390 -21.38 -31.23 -19.46
N ASN A 391 -21.58 -29.93 -19.31
CA ASN A 391 -22.81 -29.23 -19.65
C ASN A 391 -22.56 -28.20 -20.76
N GLU A 392 -23.27 -28.35 -21.88
CA GLU A 392 -23.21 -27.47 -23.05
C GLU A 392 -24.39 -26.48 -23.13
N ALA A 393 -25.23 -26.39 -22.10
CA ALA A 393 -26.38 -25.48 -22.09
C ALA A 393 -26.01 -24.00 -22.24
N LEU A 394 -24.78 -23.64 -21.87
CA LEU A 394 -24.21 -22.29 -22.03
C LEU A 394 -23.39 -22.16 -23.33
N ALA A 395 -23.44 -23.14 -24.24
CA ALA A 395 -22.66 -23.10 -25.47
C ALA A 395 -23.03 -21.85 -26.32
N GLY A 396 -22.01 -21.05 -26.65
CA GLY A 396 -22.17 -19.78 -27.37
C GLY A 396 -22.46 -18.56 -26.50
N GLU A 397 -22.71 -18.75 -25.19
CA GLU A 397 -22.86 -17.64 -24.25
C GLU A 397 -21.48 -17.17 -23.74
N GLU A 398 -21.36 -15.88 -23.45
CA GLU A 398 -20.14 -15.32 -22.85
C GLU A 398 -20.15 -15.50 -21.33
N ALA A 399 -19.00 -15.85 -20.76
CA ALA A 399 -18.77 -15.80 -19.31
C ALA A 399 -17.30 -15.53 -19.02
N SER A 400 -16.99 -14.94 -17.86
CA SER A 400 -15.60 -14.64 -17.49
C SER A 400 -15.16 -15.18 -16.14
N ASP A 401 -16.04 -15.68 -15.29
CA ASP A 401 -15.69 -16.14 -13.96
C ASP A 401 -16.61 -17.29 -13.52
N LEU A 402 -16.04 -18.18 -12.72
CA LEU A 402 -16.71 -19.31 -12.07
C LEU A 402 -16.60 -19.13 -10.56
N VAL A 403 -17.73 -19.23 -9.85
CA VAL A 403 -17.77 -19.12 -8.40
C VAL A 403 -18.45 -20.36 -7.82
N LEU A 404 -17.68 -21.15 -7.08
CA LEU A 404 -18.18 -22.27 -6.30
C LEU A 404 -18.56 -21.79 -4.89
N SER A 405 -19.77 -22.10 -4.44
CA SER A 405 -20.19 -21.82 -3.07
C SER A 405 -21.18 -22.89 -2.59
N GLY A 406 -20.71 -23.77 -1.71
CA GLY A 406 -21.50 -24.89 -1.19
C GLY A 406 -22.07 -25.76 -2.30
N ASP A 407 -23.39 -25.72 -2.48
CA ASP A 407 -24.12 -26.51 -3.47
C ASP A 407 -24.44 -25.74 -4.77
N ALA A 408 -23.84 -24.57 -5.00
CA ALA A 408 -24.04 -23.79 -6.22
C ALA A 408 -22.72 -23.55 -6.97
N LEU A 409 -22.76 -23.74 -8.29
CA LEU A 409 -21.74 -23.24 -9.21
C LEU A 409 -22.34 -22.10 -10.01
N VAL A 410 -21.85 -20.89 -9.75
CA VAL A 410 -22.31 -19.67 -10.38
C VAL A 410 -21.38 -19.33 -11.55
N VAL A 411 -21.95 -19.15 -12.73
CA VAL A 411 -21.26 -18.78 -13.96
C VAL A 411 -21.84 -17.44 -14.41
N PHE A 412 -21.00 -16.43 -14.64
CA PHE A 412 -21.50 -15.10 -14.97
C PHE A 412 -20.62 -14.35 -15.97
N ASP A 413 -21.27 -13.44 -16.68
CA ASP A 413 -20.63 -12.46 -17.56
C ASP A 413 -20.50 -11.09 -16.84
N PRO A 414 -19.29 -10.62 -16.51
CA PRO A 414 -19.10 -9.23 -16.16
C PRO A 414 -19.11 -8.36 -17.40
N VAL A 415 -19.80 -7.22 -17.30
CA VAL A 415 -19.65 -6.12 -18.26
C VAL A 415 -18.18 -5.79 -18.44
N THR A 416 -17.70 -5.70 -19.68
CA THR A 416 -16.34 -5.24 -19.97
C THR A 416 -16.42 -4.10 -20.97
N ASN A 417 -16.00 -2.91 -20.53
CA ASN A 417 -15.71 -1.72 -21.35
C ASN A 417 -16.82 -0.66 -21.53
N LEU A 418 -16.36 0.59 -21.64
CA LEU A 418 -17.18 1.77 -21.93
C LEU A 418 -17.67 1.72 -23.39
N GLY A 419 -18.90 1.26 -23.60
CA GLY A 419 -19.55 1.23 -24.90
C GLY A 419 -19.80 -0.16 -25.48
N ASP A 420 -19.70 -1.22 -24.67
CA ASP A 420 -20.16 -2.55 -25.06
C ASP A 420 -21.69 -2.65 -24.87
N ASP A 421 -22.41 -3.04 -25.93
CA ASP A 421 -23.88 -3.16 -25.98
C ASP A 421 -24.39 -4.52 -25.49
N GLY A 422 -23.50 -5.34 -24.90
CA GLY A 422 -23.77 -6.73 -24.49
C GLY A 422 -24.79 -6.85 -23.35
N ASP A 423 -25.62 -7.91 -23.43
CA ASP A 423 -26.50 -8.33 -22.36
C ASP A 423 -25.74 -9.21 -21.34
N HIS A 424 -25.93 -8.98 -20.04
CA HIS A 424 -25.37 -9.83 -18.98
C HIS A 424 -26.38 -10.87 -18.55
N GLU A 425 -25.88 -12.07 -18.27
CA GLU A 425 -26.65 -13.19 -17.75
C GLU A 425 -25.86 -13.91 -16.65
N LEU A 426 -26.59 -14.38 -15.66
CA LEU A 426 -26.08 -15.19 -14.56
C LEU A 426 -26.68 -16.59 -14.69
N TRP A 427 -25.85 -17.62 -14.57
CA TRP A 427 -26.28 -19.01 -14.59
C TRP A 427 -25.90 -19.68 -13.27
N VAL A 428 -26.84 -20.43 -12.70
CA VAL A 428 -26.57 -21.23 -11.49
C VAL A 428 -26.75 -22.70 -11.83
N LEU A 429 -25.67 -23.46 -11.68
CA LEU A 429 -25.62 -24.89 -11.92
C LEU A 429 -25.49 -25.64 -10.60
N ASN A 430 -25.99 -26.88 -10.58
CA ASN A 430 -25.71 -27.82 -9.50
C ASN A 430 -24.30 -28.42 -9.71
N PRO A 431 -23.34 -28.22 -8.78
CA PRO A 431 -21.98 -28.69 -8.93
C PRO A 431 -21.86 -30.22 -8.92
N ALA A 432 -22.87 -30.96 -8.45
CA ALA A 432 -22.85 -32.43 -8.41
C ALA A 432 -23.14 -33.10 -9.75
N ASN A 433 -24.00 -32.50 -10.58
CA ASN A 433 -24.45 -33.12 -11.83
C ASN A 433 -24.47 -32.17 -13.04
N GLY A 434 -24.11 -30.91 -12.85
CA GLY A 434 -24.06 -29.90 -13.88
C GLY A 434 -25.42 -29.34 -14.29
N ALA A 435 -26.54 -29.82 -13.73
CA ALA A 435 -27.87 -29.37 -14.13
C ALA A 435 -28.04 -27.86 -13.87
N VAL A 436 -28.56 -27.13 -14.85
CA VAL A 436 -28.93 -25.72 -14.69
C VAL A 436 -30.11 -25.66 -13.71
N ARG A 437 -29.93 -24.94 -12.61
CA ARG A 437 -31.00 -24.66 -11.64
C ARG A 437 -31.90 -23.55 -12.16
N TRP A 438 -31.29 -22.44 -12.55
CA TRP A 438 -31.94 -21.28 -13.16
C TRP A 438 -30.89 -20.38 -13.82
N ARG A 439 -31.36 -19.41 -14.58
CA ARG A 439 -30.56 -18.31 -15.13
C ARG A 439 -31.31 -16.99 -14.98
N SER A 440 -30.58 -15.89 -14.78
CA SER A 440 -31.20 -14.57 -14.69
C SER A 440 -31.77 -14.15 -16.05
N PRO A 441 -32.69 -13.18 -16.08
CA PRO A 441 -33.00 -12.48 -17.33
C PRO A 441 -31.73 -11.85 -17.92
N LYS A 442 -31.62 -11.85 -19.26
CA LYS A 442 -30.61 -11.05 -19.98
C LYS A 442 -30.87 -9.56 -19.76
N ARG A 443 -29.84 -8.82 -19.37
CA ARG A 443 -29.94 -7.37 -19.07
C ARG A 443 -28.87 -6.59 -19.81
N LYS A 444 -29.27 -5.53 -20.49
CA LYS A 444 -28.31 -4.59 -21.07
C LYS A 444 -27.44 -3.93 -20.00
N ALA A 445 -26.16 -3.78 -20.31
CA ALA A 445 -25.27 -2.90 -19.58
C ALA A 445 -25.85 -1.47 -19.57
N ASP A 446 -26.12 -0.92 -18.38
CA ASP A 446 -26.34 0.52 -18.26
C ASP A 446 -24.99 1.23 -18.11
N TYR A 447 -24.93 2.44 -18.69
CA TYR A 447 -23.75 3.30 -18.82
C TYR A 447 -22.76 3.27 -17.62
N ASN A 448 -21.46 3.00 -17.90
CA ASN A 448 -20.29 3.03 -16.99
C ASN A 448 -20.06 1.86 -16.00
N VAL A 449 -20.66 0.68 -16.16
CA VAL A 449 -20.25 -0.49 -15.35
C VAL A 449 -19.09 -1.18 -16.05
N MET A 450 -17.87 -1.02 -15.55
CA MET A 450 -16.68 -1.59 -16.19
C MET A 450 -16.44 -3.07 -15.89
N LEU A 451 -17.05 -3.64 -14.83
CA LEU A 451 -16.83 -5.02 -14.35
C LEU A 451 -17.94 -5.44 -13.37
N ALA A 452 -18.73 -6.48 -13.67
CA ALA A 452 -19.66 -7.06 -12.70
C ALA A 452 -19.04 -8.29 -12.01
N SER A 453 -18.29 -8.12 -10.94
CA SER A 453 -17.92 -9.24 -10.05
C SER A 453 -19.13 -9.78 -9.30
N ALA A 454 -19.16 -11.07 -8.98
CA ALA A 454 -20.16 -11.67 -8.09
C ALA A 454 -19.54 -12.11 -6.76
N VAL A 455 -20.29 -11.92 -5.68
CA VAL A 455 -20.01 -12.49 -4.36
C VAL A 455 -21.18 -13.40 -3.99
N VAL A 456 -20.90 -14.63 -3.53
CA VAL A 456 -21.93 -15.56 -3.09
C VAL A 456 -21.82 -15.76 -1.58
N ARG A 457 -22.79 -15.26 -0.82
CA ARG A 457 -22.81 -15.31 0.66
C ARG A 457 -24.25 -15.36 1.16
N ASP A 458 -24.48 -16.03 2.29
CA ASP A 458 -25.81 -16.05 2.96
C ASP A 458 -26.96 -16.51 2.07
N LYS A 459 -26.68 -17.45 1.18
CA LYS A 459 -27.57 -17.91 0.12
C LYS A 459 -27.98 -16.88 -0.93
N GLN A 460 -27.26 -15.78 -1.01
CA GLN A 460 -27.46 -14.73 -2.00
C GLN A 460 -26.26 -14.61 -2.94
N ILE A 461 -26.55 -14.28 -4.20
CA ILE A 461 -25.58 -13.87 -5.20
C ILE A 461 -25.69 -12.35 -5.31
N LEU A 462 -24.64 -11.64 -4.94
CA LEU A 462 -24.58 -10.20 -4.94
C LEU A 462 -23.73 -9.73 -6.13
N ILE A 463 -24.32 -8.91 -6.99
CA ILE A 463 -23.67 -8.35 -8.19
C ILE A 463 -23.94 -6.86 -8.32
N TRP A 464 -23.14 -6.20 -9.15
CA TRP A 464 -23.40 -4.83 -9.57
C TRP A 464 -24.67 -4.75 -10.42
N GLY A 465 -25.62 -3.91 -9.99
CA GLY A 465 -26.78 -3.53 -10.77
C GLY A 465 -26.58 -2.21 -11.54
N PRO A 466 -27.50 -1.88 -12.46
CA PRO A 466 -27.55 -0.60 -13.15
C PRO A 466 -27.51 0.62 -12.22
N PHE A 467 -26.93 1.74 -12.68
CA PHE A 467 -26.91 3.04 -11.99
C PHE A 467 -26.36 3.03 -10.55
N ASN A 468 -25.38 2.17 -10.27
CA ASN A 468 -24.72 2.02 -8.96
C ASN A 468 -25.60 1.38 -7.87
N ASN A 469 -26.52 0.50 -8.26
CA ASN A 469 -27.32 -0.28 -7.33
C ASN A 469 -26.64 -1.62 -7.03
N LEU A 470 -26.98 -2.22 -5.89
CA LEU A 470 -26.64 -3.62 -5.62
C LEU A 470 -27.82 -4.48 -6.03
N LEU A 471 -27.55 -5.46 -6.88
CA LEU A 471 -28.52 -6.46 -7.27
C LEU A 471 -28.22 -7.75 -6.52
N THR A 472 -29.24 -8.34 -5.92
CA THR A 472 -29.10 -9.61 -5.20
C THR A 472 -30.07 -10.63 -5.77
N TYR A 473 -29.60 -11.86 -5.96
CA TYR A 473 -30.42 -13.00 -6.29
C TYR A 473 -30.38 -14.02 -5.15
N ASP A 474 -31.50 -14.58 -4.75
CA ASP A 474 -31.50 -15.81 -3.96
C ASP A 474 -30.96 -16.95 -4.83
N TYR A 475 -29.87 -17.63 -4.39
CA TYR A 475 -29.22 -18.60 -5.27
C TYR A 475 -30.05 -19.86 -5.52
N ALA A 476 -31.07 -20.14 -4.69
CA ALA A 476 -31.91 -21.33 -4.84
C ALA A 476 -33.06 -21.09 -5.82
N THR A 477 -33.70 -19.93 -5.73
CA THR A 477 -34.94 -19.60 -6.46
C THR A 477 -34.72 -18.68 -7.66
N GLY A 478 -33.63 -17.92 -7.69
CA GLY A 478 -33.41 -16.85 -8.65
C GLY A 478 -34.27 -15.61 -8.38
N GLU A 479 -34.96 -15.54 -7.23
CA GLU A 479 -35.71 -14.34 -6.84
C GLU A 479 -34.76 -13.14 -6.72
N GLU A 480 -35.11 -12.07 -7.42
CA GLU A 480 -34.29 -10.89 -7.57
C GLU A 480 -34.74 -9.78 -6.63
N PHE A 481 -33.80 -9.10 -6.00
CA PHE A 481 -34.05 -7.93 -5.18
C PHE A 481 -33.09 -6.79 -5.54
N TRP A 482 -33.66 -5.60 -5.70
CA TRP A 482 -32.92 -4.37 -6.02
C TRP A 482 -32.72 -3.53 -4.78
N TRP A 483 -31.46 -3.19 -4.52
CA TRP A 483 -31.14 -2.25 -3.47
C TRP A 483 -30.51 -0.98 -4.03
N PRO A 484 -31.26 0.14 -4.03
CA PRO A 484 -30.75 1.40 -4.55
C PRO A 484 -29.75 2.01 -3.57
N LEU A 485 -28.49 2.11 -3.99
CA LEU A 485 -27.44 2.69 -3.15
C LEU A 485 -27.20 4.17 -3.46
N GLY A 486 -27.46 4.66 -4.67
CA GLY A 486 -27.46 6.11 -4.97
C GLY A 486 -26.09 6.83 -4.98
N TYR A 487 -24.96 6.11 -4.84
CA TYR A 487 -23.59 6.67 -4.85
C TYR A 487 -22.76 6.16 -6.02
N ASN A 488 -21.77 6.92 -6.49
CA ASN A 488 -20.87 6.48 -7.58
C ASN A 488 -19.87 5.41 -7.11
N GLN A 489 -20.30 4.14 -7.14
CA GLN A 489 -19.50 2.98 -6.76
C GLN A 489 -18.86 2.25 -7.93
N ARG A 490 -18.78 2.90 -9.10
CA ARG A 490 -18.44 2.26 -10.37
C ARG A 490 -17.01 1.69 -10.37
N CYS A 491 -16.73 0.77 -11.29
CA CYS A 491 -15.38 0.34 -11.65
C CYS A 491 -14.55 -0.24 -10.48
N VAL A 492 -15.17 -1.06 -9.61
CA VAL A 492 -14.50 -1.78 -8.50
C VAL A 492 -15.10 -3.18 -8.35
N ARG A 493 -14.27 -4.17 -8.03
CA ARG A 493 -14.75 -5.51 -7.70
C ARG A 493 -15.33 -5.55 -6.28
N LEU A 494 -16.40 -6.32 -6.10
CA LEU A 494 -16.99 -6.66 -4.80
C LEU A 494 -16.07 -7.65 -4.08
N SER A 495 -15.94 -7.47 -2.77
CA SER A 495 -15.41 -8.48 -1.86
C SER A 495 -16.24 -8.48 -0.58
N ALA A 496 -16.07 -9.51 0.23
CA ALA A 496 -16.77 -9.61 1.49
C ALA A 496 -15.94 -10.34 2.55
N THR A 497 -16.37 -10.20 3.78
CA THR A 497 -16.21 -11.21 4.82
C THR A 497 -17.55 -11.90 5.07
N ASP A 498 -17.59 -12.84 6.01
CA ASP A 498 -18.86 -13.44 6.46
C ASP A 498 -19.87 -12.40 7.00
N ASP A 499 -19.40 -11.25 7.48
CA ASP A 499 -20.23 -10.24 8.15
C ASP A 499 -20.37 -8.93 7.36
N TRP A 500 -19.42 -8.63 6.46
CA TRP A 500 -19.34 -7.35 5.77
C TRP A 500 -19.19 -7.53 4.27
N LEU A 501 -20.01 -6.84 3.48
CA LEU A 501 -19.74 -6.63 2.05
C LEU A 501 -18.94 -5.32 1.90
N ILE A 502 -17.87 -5.34 1.11
CA ILE A 502 -16.86 -4.29 1.00
C ILE A 502 -16.68 -3.92 -0.48
N TYR A 503 -16.80 -2.63 -0.82
CA TYR A 503 -16.54 -2.16 -2.19
C TYR A 503 -16.38 -0.64 -2.32
N GLY A 504 -15.89 -0.22 -3.49
CA GLY A 504 -15.90 1.17 -3.94
C GLY A 504 -15.15 2.14 -3.04
N LEU A 505 -15.75 3.29 -2.77
CA LEU A 505 -15.24 4.27 -1.80
C LEU A 505 -15.44 3.70 -0.40
N THR A 506 -14.64 2.70 0.00
CA THR A 506 -14.60 2.14 1.36
C THR A 506 -16.00 1.99 1.98
N THR A 507 -16.91 1.41 1.20
CA THR A 507 -18.31 1.21 1.55
C THR A 507 -18.47 -0.17 2.15
N TRP A 508 -19.07 -0.18 3.33
CA TRP A 508 -19.27 -1.36 4.16
C TRP A 508 -20.76 -1.58 4.32
N VAL A 509 -21.20 -2.80 4.03
CA VAL A 509 -22.59 -3.21 4.20
C VAL A 509 -22.64 -4.39 5.15
N ASP A 510 -23.36 -4.24 6.25
CA ASP A 510 -23.58 -5.33 7.20
C ASP A 510 -24.68 -6.31 6.73
N ARG A 511 -24.90 -7.39 7.49
CA ARG A 511 -25.97 -8.36 7.19
C ARG A 511 -27.40 -7.78 7.23
N GLY A 512 -27.60 -6.67 7.95
CA GLY A 512 -28.87 -5.95 7.98
C GLY A 512 -29.08 -5.04 6.77
N LEU A 513 -28.12 -4.99 5.83
CA LEU A 513 -28.05 -4.02 4.73
C LEU A 513 -27.96 -2.58 5.23
N ASN A 514 -27.32 -2.33 6.38
CA ASN A 514 -26.94 -0.98 6.77
C ASN A 514 -25.62 -0.62 6.09
N VAL A 515 -25.55 0.60 5.56
CA VAL A 515 -24.36 1.11 4.86
C VAL A 515 -23.59 2.00 5.81
N THR A 516 -22.28 1.77 5.92
CA THR A 516 -21.32 2.77 6.38
C THR A 516 -20.33 3.04 5.27
N GLN A 517 -20.21 4.29 4.84
CA GLN A 517 -19.30 4.68 3.78
C GLN A 517 -18.30 5.71 4.27
N TYR A 518 -17.04 5.42 3.97
CA TYR A 518 -15.91 6.32 4.14
C TYR A 518 -15.41 6.80 2.77
N ALA A 519 -14.58 7.84 2.75
CA ALA A 519 -14.00 8.42 1.56
C ALA A 519 -12.45 8.40 1.58
N TYR A 520 -11.84 7.60 2.46
CA TYR A 520 -10.38 7.54 2.60
C TYR A 520 -9.69 6.65 1.58
N GLY A 521 -10.40 5.76 0.89
CA GLY A 521 -9.81 4.85 -0.08
C GLY A 521 -10.81 4.29 -1.08
N ARG A 522 -10.29 3.96 -2.27
CA ARG A 522 -11.02 3.27 -3.34
C ARG A 522 -10.10 2.26 -4.00
N SER A 523 -10.52 1.00 -4.08
CA SER A 523 -9.82 -0.03 -4.85
C SER A 523 -10.01 0.23 -6.34
N ASP A 524 -9.17 -0.36 -7.17
CA ASP A 524 -9.29 -0.19 -8.61
C ASP A 524 -10.19 -1.24 -9.27
N CYS A 525 -10.46 -1.07 -10.57
CA CYS A 525 -11.26 -2.03 -11.32
C CYS A 525 -10.56 -3.39 -11.44
N SER A 526 -9.22 -3.40 -11.53
CA SER A 526 -8.47 -4.65 -11.59
C SER A 526 -8.52 -5.45 -10.32
N PHE A 527 -8.79 -4.82 -9.18
CA PHE A 527 -8.35 -5.36 -7.92
C PHE A 527 -9.35 -5.04 -6.80
N PRO A 528 -9.96 -6.06 -6.14
CA PRO A 528 -10.89 -5.82 -5.05
C PRO A 528 -10.18 -5.25 -3.82
N ALA A 529 -10.95 -4.63 -2.90
CA ALA A 529 -10.48 -4.48 -1.53
C ALA A 529 -10.32 -5.89 -0.92
N PHE A 530 -9.18 -6.20 -0.32
CA PHE A 530 -8.90 -7.57 0.13
C PHE A 530 -8.89 -7.62 1.66
N PRO A 531 -9.90 -8.24 2.30
CA PRO A 531 -9.92 -8.49 3.73
C PRO A 531 -9.07 -9.72 4.12
N ALA A 532 -8.00 -9.49 4.88
CA ALA A 532 -7.14 -10.55 5.42
C ALA A 532 -6.35 -10.05 6.64
N HIS A 533 -5.97 -10.96 7.52
CA HIS A 533 -5.15 -10.69 8.72
C HIS A 533 -5.70 -9.58 9.64
N GLY A 534 -7.02 -9.42 9.71
CA GLY A 534 -7.67 -8.33 10.46
C GLY A 534 -7.48 -6.94 9.84
N HIS A 535 -7.04 -6.87 8.60
CA HIS A 535 -6.83 -5.65 7.83
C HIS A 535 -7.67 -5.66 6.56
N VAL A 536 -7.95 -4.47 6.04
CA VAL A 536 -8.37 -4.33 4.65
C VAL A 536 -7.31 -3.55 3.92
N TYR A 537 -6.97 -4.06 2.76
CA TYR A 537 -5.96 -3.49 1.93
C TYR A 537 -6.57 -2.95 0.64
N PHE A 538 -6.04 -1.81 0.17
CA PHE A 538 -6.52 -1.09 -1.00
C PHE A 538 -5.37 -0.74 -1.93
N GLY A 539 -5.47 -1.11 -3.21
CA GLY A 539 -4.52 -0.71 -4.25
C GLY A 539 -4.98 0.51 -5.04
N SER A 540 -4.04 1.36 -5.47
CA SER A 540 -4.31 2.49 -6.36
C SER A 540 -3.96 2.20 -7.84
N ASN A 541 -4.64 1.22 -8.45
CA ASN A 541 -4.82 1.11 -9.91
C ASN A 541 -5.26 2.38 -10.67
N VAL A 542 -4.53 2.77 -11.72
CA VAL A 542 -4.66 3.89 -12.67
C VAL A 542 -6.03 4.37 -13.24
N THR A 543 -5.96 5.58 -13.81
CA THR A 543 -6.67 6.22 -14.96
C THR A 543 -7.82 7.19 -14.68
N CYS A 544 -8.65 6.96 -13.66
CA CYS A 544 -9.76 7.86 -13.31
C CYS A 544 -9.49 8.54 -11.97
N THR A 545 -8.60 9.54 -11.95
CA THR A 545 -8.10 10.27 -10.76
C THR A 545 -9.12 11.14 -10.03
N CYS A 546 -10.42 10.99 -10.30
CA CYS A 546 -11.42 11.96 -9.84
C CYS A 546 -11.71 11.91 -8.33
N ILE A 547 -11.35 10.83 -7.59
CA ILE A 547 -11.84 10.64 -6.20
C ILE A 547 -10.86 9.95 -5.23
N ASN A 548 -9.68 9.45 -5.64
CA ASN A 548 -8.78 8.76 -4.69
C ASN A 548 -7.66 9.69 -4.20
N PRO A 549 -7.56 9.97 -2.89
CA PRO A 549 -6.62 10.97 -2.44
C PRO A 549 -5.20 10.35 -2.22
N VAL A 550 -5.05 9.06 -1.90
CA VAL A 550 -3.73 8.42 -1.66
C VAL A 550 -3.35 7.47 -2.82
N ARG A 551 -2.13 7.61 -3.37
CA ARG A 551 -1.56 6.62 -4.31
C ARG A 551 -0.67 5.61 -3.59
N GLY A 552 -0.73 4.37 -4.04
CA GLY A 552 0.00 3.23 -3.49
C GLY A 552 -0.91 2.08 -3.08
N LEU A 553 -0.33 1.12 -2.36
CA LEU A 553 -1.05 0.14 -1.57
C LEU A 553 -1.14 0.60 -0.12
N ILE A 554 -2.31 0.48 0.48
CA ILE A 554 -2.60 0.94 1.84
C ILE A 554 -3.19 -0.21 2.63
N ALA A 555 -2.74 -0.38 3.88
CA ALA A 555 -3.42 -1.21 4.85
C ALA A 555 -4.11 -0.35 5.91
N VAL A 556 -5.37 -0.65 6.17
CA VAL A 556 -6.15 -0.07 7.27
C VAL A 556 -6.70 -1.16 8.17
N SER A 557 -6.96 -0.79 9.41
CA SER A 557 -7.45 -1.68 10.44
C SER A 557 -8.59 -1.05 11.24
N PRO A 558 -9.39 -1.86 11.93
CA PRO A 558 -10.42 -1.39 12.85
C PRO A 558 -9.87 -1.08 14.25
N GLU A 559 -8.55 -0.95 14.39
CA GLU A 559 -7.91 -0.47 15.62
C GLU A 559 -8.50 0.91 15.96
N PRO A 560 -8.93 1.14 17.21
CA PRO A 560 -9.39 2.47 17.60
C PRO A 560 -8.21 3.45 17.60
N PRO A 561 -8.45 4.74 17.30
CA PRO A 561 -7.43 5.77 17.49
C PRO A 561 -6.92 5.77 18.93
N ARG A 562 -5.62 6.04 19.12
CA ARG A 562 -5.08 6.23 20.47
C ARG A 562 -5.77 7.42 21.16
N PRO A 563 -5.98 7.35 22.49
CA PRO A 563 -6.42 8.51 23.26
C PRO A 563 -5.50 9.70 23.02
N GLU A 564 -6.07 10.91 22.99
CA GLU A 564 -5.24 12.11 22.84
C GLU A 564 -4.30 12.24 24.05
N ALA A 565 -3.03 12.56 23.78
CA ALA A 565 -2.09 12.97 24.81
C ALA A 565 -2.59 14.25 25.50
N ALA A 566 -2.21 14.45 26.76
CA ALA A 566 -2.49 15.71 27.43
C ALA A 566 -1.83 16.84 26.63
N ASN A 567 -2.60 17.89 26.27
CA ASN A 567 -2.25 18.93 25.29
C ASN A 567 -1.06 19.85 25.66
N ASP A 568 -0.27 19.48 26.67
CA ASP A 568 0.77 20.30 27.28
C ASP A 568 2.19 19.73 27.11
N GLU A 569 2.40 18.74 26.22
CA GLU A 569 3.73 18.20 25.91
C GLU A 569 4.59 19.17 25.07
N ARG A 570 4.81 20.37 25.61
CA ARG A 570 6.01 21.14 25.32
C ARG A 570 7.15 20.46 26.05
N LEU A 571 8.14 20.01 25.30
CA LEU A 571 9.42 19.61 25.87
C LEU A 571 10.35 20.81 25.72
N ASP A 572 10.75 21.40 26.86
CA ASP A 572 11.79 22.41 26.88
C ASP A 572 13.05 21.80 26.26
N GLY A 573 13.62 22.49 25.28
CA GLY A 573 14.79 22.00 24.57
C GLY A 573 15.91 21.72 25.57
N SER A 574 16.26 20.44 25.75
CA SER A 574 17.53 20.12 26.38
C SER A 574 18.60 20.74 25.50
N GLY A 575 19.37 21.69 26.02
CA GLY A 575 20.43 22.42 25.30
C GLY A 575 21.61 21.56 24.87
N ALA A 576 21.37 20.34 24.38
CA ALA A 576 22.35 19.44 23.83
C ALA A 576 22.89 20.05 22.52
N PRO A 577 24.21 20.33 22.44
CA PRO A 577 24.81 20.85 21.23
C PRO A 577 24.71 19.80 20.10
N PRO A 578 24.51 20.23 18.84
CA PRO A 578 24.52 19.31 17.71
C PRO A 578 25.91 18.65 17.55
N PRO A 579 25.98 17.42 17.01
CA PRO A 579 27.25 16.78 16.74
C PRO A 579 28.06 17.59 15.71
N PRO A 580 29.40 17.67 15.84
CA PRO A 580 30.23 18.44 14.93
C PRO A 580 30.10 17.93 13.49
N ALA A 581 30.04 18.85 12.53
CA ALA A 581 29.94 18.50 11.12
C ALA A 581 31.26 17.90 10.61
N SER A 582 31.22 16.66 10.12
CA SER A 582 32.35 16.07 9.38
C SER A 582 32.30 16.50 7.92
N ALA A 583 33.43 16.97 7.40
CA ALA A 583 33.58 17.47 6.04
C ALA A 583 33.22 16.41 4.99
N ALA A 584 32.21 16.70 4.17
CA ALA A 584 31.98 16.01 2.90
C ALA A 584 32.41 16.94 1.76
N THR A 585 33.28 16.45 0.89
CA THR A 585 33.78 17.14 -0.30
C THR A 585 32.88 16.89 -1.49
N GLU A 586 32.15 17.91 -1.94
CA GLU A 586 31.69 18.10 -3.32
C GLU A 586 31.30 19.57 -3.54
N SER A 587 31.56 20.13 -4.73
CA SER A 587 31.56 21.59 -4.95
C SER A 587 30.15 22.19 -5.14
N PRO A 588 29.87 23.37 -4.56
CA PRO A 588 28.56 24.05 -4.61
C PRO A 588 28.06 24.42 -6.02
N GLU A 589 28.93 24.53 -7.02
CA GLU A 589 28.53 24.94 -8.37
C GLU A 589 27.72 23.87 -9.14
N ALA A 590 27.62 22.63 -8.65
CA ALA A 590 26.75 21.60 -9.23
C ALA A 590 25.30 21.60 -8.68
N LEU A 591 25.00 22.41 -7.66
CA LEU A 591 23.74 22.38 -6.90
C LEU A 591 22.67 23.40 -7.33
N VAL A 592 22.98 24.35 -8.22
CA VAL A 592 22.10 25.52 -8.48
C VAL A 592 21.56 25.60 -9.92
N ALA A 593 22.04 24.79 -10.85
CA ALA A 593 21.62 24.88 -12.25
C ALA A 593 20.47 23.92 -12.64
N ARG A 594 19.25 24.19 -12.15
CA ARG A 594 17.98 24.00 -12.88
C ARG A 594 16.78 24.51 -12.07
N GLU A 595 16.50 25.79 -12.24
CA GLU A 595 15.30 26.44 -11.71
C GLU A 595 14.03 26.08 -12.50
N TRP A 596 12.96 25.82 -11.74
CA TRP A 596 11.53 26.02 -12.05
C TRP A 596 10.80 25.05 -13.02
N ARG A 597 9.95 24.16 -12.45
CA ARG A 597 8.46 24.28 -12.46
C ARG A 597 7.77 23.21 -11.58
N PRO A 598 6.58 23.50 -11.00
CA PRO A 598 5.93 22.74 -9.92
C PRO A 598 4.77 21.84 -10.40
N ASN A 599 4.52 20.65 -9.82
CA ASN A 599 3.34 19.84 -10.20
C ASN A 599 2.66 19.14 -8.99
N PRO A 600 1.31 19.21 -8.87
CA PRO A 600 0.67 19.37 -7.58
C PRO A 600 -0.45 18.38 -7.24
N PHE A 601 -0.38 17.11 -7.66
CA PHE A 601 -1.49 16.18 -7.35
C PHE A 601 -1.20 15.04 -6.44
N ILE A 602 0.03 14.51 -6.38
CA ILE A 602 0.31 13.33 -5.58
C ILE A 602 1.74 13.42 -5.11
N PHE A 603 1.91 13.11 -3.82
CA PHE A 603 3.17 12.93 -3.11
C PHE A 603 4.01 11.81 -3.72
N TYR A 604 4.59 12.11 -4.88
CA TYR A 604 5.82 11.52 -5.33
C TYR A 604 6.92 12.36 -4.67
N PHE A 605 7.62 11.80 -3.68
CA PHE A 605 8.88 12.36 -3.20
C PHE A 605 10.01 11.42 -3.60
N PRO A 606 10.43 11.41 -4.88
CA PRO A 606 11.69 10.82 -5.29
C PRO A 606 12.88 11.75 -4.97
N GLU A 607 12.64 12.86 -4.28
CA GLU A 607 13.66 13.85 -3.97
C GLU A 607 14.35 13.47 -2.66
N ASP A 608 15.64 13.14 -2.77
CA ASP A 608 16.48 12.88 -1.61
C ASP A 608 16.62 14.11 -0.70
N ARG A 609 16.28 15.31 -1.20
CA ARG A 609 16.45 16.57 -0.50
C ARG A 609 15.26 17.51 -0.67
N THR A 610 14.98 18.32 0.34
CA THR A 610 14.00 19.41 0.24
C THR A 610 14.51 20.55 -0.61
N THR A 611 13.62 21.44 -1.04
CA THR A 611 14.01 22.75 -1.58
C THR A 611 14.91 23.49 -0.57
N PRO A 612 16.07 24.01 -0.99
CA PRO A 612 16.94 24.81 -0.13
C PRO A 612 16.26 26.11 0.31
N VAL A 613 16.53 26.56 1.54
CA VAL A 613 16.03 27.81 2.10
C VAL A 613 17.20 28.68 2.54
N GLU A 614 17.29 29.89 2.02
CA GLU A 614 18.34 30.86 2.33
C GLU A 614 17.86 31.89 3.35
N ALA A 615 18.64 32.09 4.41
CA ALA A 615 18.43 33.17 5.39
C ALA A 615 19.75 33.57 6.03
N ASP A 616 20.03 34.88 6.14
CA ASP A 616 21.25 35.43 6.75
C ASP A 616 22.57 34.81 6.24
N GLY A 617 22.60 34.44 4.96
CA GLY A 617 23.73 33.78 4.30
C GLY A 617 23.94 32.32 4.73
N ILE A 618 22.92 31.69 5.33
CA ILE A 618 22.87 30.28 5.70
C ILE A 618 21.84 29.59 4.79
N THR A 619 22.30 28.56 4.08
CA THR A 619 21.47 27.64 3.30
C THR A 619 21.02 26.49 4.19
N LEU A 620 19.72 26.24 4.25
CA LEU A 620 19.12 25.09 4.94
C LEU A 620 18.58 24.09 3.93
N VAL A 621 18.96 22.82 4.04
CA VAL A 621 18.48 21.74 3.18
C VAL A 621 18.31 20.45 3.99
N ALA A 622 17.13 19.84 3.92
CA ALA A 622 16.92 18.55 4.55
C ALA A 622 17.22 17.41 3.60
N ASP A 623 17.98 16.43 4.05
CA ASP A 623 18.05 15.10 3.48
C ASP A 623 16.88 14.28 4.01
N VAL A 624 15.91 14.03 3.12
CA VAL A 624 14.61 13.48 3.48
C VAL A 624 14.76 12.06 4.02
N HIS A 625 15.58 11.23 3.37
CA HIS A 625 15.72 9.82 3.70
C HIS A 625 16.70 9.58 4.85
N ARG A 626 17.62 10.51 5.14
CA ARG A 626 18.50 10.45 6.32
C ARG A 626 17.92 11.11 7.57
N HIS A 627 16.72 11.67 7.49
CA HIS A 627 16.04 12.36 8.61
C HIS A 627 16.85 13.55 9.14
N ARG A 628 17.59 14.25 8.27
CA ARG A 628 18.57 15.25 8.67
C ARG A 628 18.34 16.59 7.99
N LEU A 629 18.44 17.69 8.74
CA LEU A 629 18.49 19.05 8.24
C LEU A 629 19.92 19.58 8.35
N ASP A 630 20.51 19.99 7.24
CA ASP A 630 21.86 20.56 7.19
C ASP A 630 21.78 22.08 6.97
N ALA A 631 22.59 22.82 7.73
CA ALA A 631 22.85 24.23 7.54
C ALA A 631 24.24 24.44 6.95
N ILE A 632 24.34 25.27 5.92
CA ILE A 632 25.58 25.50 5.17
C ILE A 632 25.81 27.00 5.09
N LYS A 633 27.04 27.46 5.38
CA LYS A 633 27.43 28.86 5.28
C LYS A 633 28.71 28.98 4.48
N GLY A 634 28.70 29.76 3.39
CA GLY A 634 29.85 29.90 2.50
C GLY A 634 30.35 28.56 1.94
N GLY A 635 29.43 27.65 1.61
CA GLY A 635 29.73 26.31 1.07
C GLY A 635 30.27 25.31 2.10
N LYS A 636 30.34 25.65 3.40
CA LYS A 636 30.80 24.75 4.46
C LYS A 636 29.66 24.38 5.40
N PRO A 637 29.59 23.12 5.89
CA PRO A 637 28.64 22.74 6.92
C PRO A 637 28.81 23.61 8.17
N LEU A 638 27.71 24.20 8.63
CA LEU A 638 27.65 25.00 9.84
C LEU A 638 27.16 24.15 11.02
N TRP A 639 26.02 23.50 10.87
CA TRP A 639 25.44 22.55 11.83
C TRP A 639 24.51 21.57 11.11
N SER A 640 24.18 20.46 11.79
CA SER A 640 23.18 19.49 11.33
C SER A 640 22.23 19.14 12.47
N PHE A 641 20.95 18.94 12.15
CA PHE A 641 19.91 18.49 13.07
C PHE A 641 19.33 17.16 12.58
N ALA A 642 19.24 16.15 13.45
CA ALA A 642 18.68 14.84 13.12
C ALA A 642 17.36 14.62 13.88
N ALA A 643 16.29 14.34 13.13
CA ALA A 643 14.96 14.06 13.67
C ALA A 643 14.70 12.54 13.77
N PRO A 644 13.74 12.10 14.60
CA PRO A 644 13.35 10.68 14.66
C PRO A 644 12.71 10.15 13.37
N ALA A 645 12.18 11.02 12.51
CA ALA A 645 11.56 10.66 11.23
C ALA A 645 11.90 11.67 10.13
N ARG A 646 11.39 11.44 8.92
CA ARG A 646 11.67 12.26 7.73
C ARG A 646 11.29 13.73 7.93
N ILE A 647 12.13 14.61 7.40
CA ILE A 647 11.83 16.04 7.22
C ILE A 647 11.48 16.21 5.75
N ARG A 648 10.20 16.06 5.41
CA ARG A 648 9.72 16.02 4.01
C ARG A 648 9.48 17.39 3.39
N VAL A 649 9.43 18.44 4.20
CA VAL A 649 9.11 19.80 3.74
C VAL A 649 10.19 20.76 4.19
N ALA A 650 10.50 21.72 3.32
CA ALA A 650 11.49 22.74 3.58
C ALA A 650 11.17 23.50 4.88
N PRO A 651 12.19 23.87 5.67
CA PRO A 651 11.98 24.62 6.90
C PRO A 651 11.46 26.03 6.62
N THR A 652 10.85 26.67 7.61
CA THR A 652 10.52 28.11 7.56
C THR A 652 11.43 28.88 8.49
N VAL A 653 12.00 30.00 8.03
CA VAL A 653 12.89 30.85 8.86
C VAL A 653 12.19 32.16 9.19
N ALA A 654 12.20 32.56 10.46
CA ALA A 654 11.74 33.88 10.91
C ALA A 654 12.42 34.26 12.23
N ASP A 655 12.80 35.53 12.38
CA ASP A 655 13.37 36.10 13.61
C ASP A 655 14.54 35.28 14.19
N GLY A 656 15.49 34.89 13.34
CA GLY A 656 16.67 34.10 13.72
C GLY A 656 16.37 32.66 14.15
N ARG A 657 15.17 32.15 13.84
CA ARG A 657 14.72 30.79 14.19
C ARG A 657 14.34 29.99 12.95
N VAL A 658 14.54 28.69 13.03
CA VAL A 658 14.20 27.71 12.00
C VAL A 658 13.08 26.83 12.52
N TYR A 659 11.94 26.81 11.84
CA TYR A 659 10.79 25.99 12.18
C TYR A 659 10.67 24.81 11.22
N VAL A 660 10.57 23.61 11.77
CA VAL A 660 10.58 22.35 11.02
C VAL A 660 9.35 21.54 11.37
N GLY A 661 8.54 21.20 10.38
CA GLY A 661 7.52 20.15 10.50
C GLY A 661 8.15 18.79 10.18
N CYS A 662 7.97 17.81 11.06
CA CYS A 662 8.53 16.47 10.89
C CYS A 662 7.41 15.42 10.78
N THR A 663 7.70 14.33 10.06
CA THR A 663 6.74 13.24 9.91
C THR A 663 6.59 12.38 11.16
N ASP A 664 7.37 12.62 12.21
CA ASP A 664 7.17 12.07 13.56
C ASP A 664 5.97 12.71 14.29
N GLY A 665 5.32 13.70 13.66
CA GLY A 665 4.15 14.39 14.20
C GLY A 665 4.48 15.61 15.06
N ARG A 666 5.76 16.03 15.08
CA ARG A 666 6.22 17.17 15.88
C ARG A 666 6.56 18.39 15.03
N VAL A 667 6.51 19.54 15.68
CA VAL A 667 7.07 20.80 15.21
C VAL A 667 8.30 21.12 16.06
N TYR A 668 9.41 21.44 15.39
CA TYR A 668 10.66 21.85 16.03
C TYR A 668 10.94 23.31 15.76
N CYS A 669 11.47 24.02 16.76
CA CYS A 669 12.10 25.31 16.59
C CYS A 669 13.58 25.21 16.95
N LEU A 670 14.43 25.55 15.99
CA LEU A 670 15.87 25.57 16.14
C LEU A 670 16.39 27.01 16.08
N ASP A 671 17.52 27.26 16.71
CA ASP A 671 18.28 28.49 16.50
C ASP A 671 18.95 28.47 15.11
N LEU A 672 18.82 29.55 14.33
CA LEU A 672 19.37 29.60 12.97
C LEU A 672 20.90 29.53 12.96
N ALA A 673 21.57 30.15 13.94
CA ALA A 673 23.02 30.23 13.96
C ALA A 673 23.68 28.93 14.45
N THR A 674 23.02 28.22 15.37
CA THR A 674 23.63 27.07 16.07
C THR A 674 22.94 25.74 15.81
N GLY A 675 21.72 25.72 15.29
CA GLY A 675 20.92 24.50 15.14
C GLY A 675 20.38 23.94 16.45
N ALA A 676 20.61 24.62 17.58
CA ALA A 676 20.16 24.16 18.89
C ALA A 676 18.63 24.18 19.00
N GLU A 677 18.05 23.09 19.50
CA GLU A 677 16.61 22.98 19.75
C GLU A 677 16.20 23.97 20.85
N ARG A 678 15.36 24.96 20.50
CA ARG A 678 14.79 25.94 21.42
C ARG A 678 13.56 25.37 22.12
N TRP A 679 12.69 24.74 21.35
CA TRP A 679 11.50 24.04 21.81
C TRP A 679 11.06 23.04 20.75
N ARG A 680 10.27 22.05 21.18
CA ARG A 680 9.50 21.18 20.29
C ARG A 680 8.09 20.96 20.82
N PHE A 681 7.17 20.65 19.93
CA PHE A 681 5.76 20.47 20.23
C PHE A 681 5.18 19.26 19.48
N LEU A 682 4.48 18.38 20.20
CA LEU A 682 3.74 17.28 19.58
C LEU A 682 2.42 17.81 18.97
N ALA A 683 2.41 18.03 17.66
CA ALA A 683 1.22 18.51 16.94
C ALA A 683 0.23 17.37 16.62
N ALA A 684 0.72 16.13 16.58
CA ALA A 684 -0.13 14.94 16.55
C ALA A 684 -0.97 14.84 17.84
N PRO A 685 -2.20 14.31 17.77
CA PRO A 685 -3.02 14.09 18.96
C PRO A 685 -2.41 13.06 19.91
N ALA A 686 -1.60 12.12 19.41
CA ALA A 686 -0.88 11.14 20.21
C ALA A 686 0.32 10.61 19.43
N GLU A 687 1.28 10.01 20.13
CA GLU A 687 2.35 9.25 19.49
C GLU A 687 1.82 7.90 18.99
N ARG A 688 1.79 7.74 17.68
CA ARG A 688 1.46 6.48 17.01
C ARG A 688 2.17 6.41 15.67
N LEU A 689 3.23 5.63 15.60
CA LEU A 689 4.05 5.40 14.42
C LEU A 689 3.50 4.23 13.61
N ILE A 690 3.58 4.40 12.30
CA ILE A 690 3.27 3.43 11.25
C ILE A 690 4.46 3.36 10.28
N VAL A 691 4.46 2.37 9.39
CA VAL A 691 5.43 2.33 8.29
C VAL A 691 4.85 2.99 7.04
N MET A 692 5.60 3.91 6.46
CA MET A 692 5.31 4.59 5.20
C MET A 692 6.55 4.50 4.30
N ASP A 693 6.45 3.82 3.16
CA ASP A 693 7.56 3.66 2.21
C ASP A 693 8.84 3.11 2.87
N GLY A 694 8.68 2.12 3.75
CA GLY A 694 9.78 1.50 4.49
C GLY A 694 10.42 2.37 5.56
N GLN A 695 9.77 3.45 5.98
CA GLN A 695 10.24 4.36 7.03
C GLN A 695 9.18 4.52 8.11
N LEU A 696 9.61 4.69 9.37
CA LEU A 696 8.68 4.99 10.45
C LEU A 696 8.23 6.45 10.40
N GLU A 697 6.92 6.67 10.53
CA GLU A 697 6.32 8.00 10.62
C GLU A 697 5.12 7.99 11.56
N SER A 698 4.80 9.13 12.17
CA SER A 698 3.54 9.32 12.87
C SER A 698 2.37 9.11 11.92
N THR A 699 1.28 8.59 12.47
CA THR A 699 -0.05 8.51 11.85
C THR A 699 -0.58 9.92 11.53
N TRP A 700 -0.10 10.94 12.25
CA TRP A 700 -0.38 12.36 12.01
C TRP A 700 0.92 13.15 11.76
N PRO A 701 1.52 13.00 10.57
CA PRO A 701 2.76 13.69 10.21
C PRO A 701 2.49 15.18 10.04
N VAL A 702 3.50 16.02 10.30
CA VAL A 702 3.44 17.46 10.03
C VAL A 702 4.07 17.74 8.67
N TYR A 703 3.24 18.00 7.67
CA TYR A 703 3.68 18.35 6.31
C TYR A 703 3.58 19.86 6.02
N GLY A 704 2.72 20.58 6.73
CA GLY A 704 2.50 22.01 6.50
C GLY A 704 2.89 22.83 7.71
N LEU A 705 3.81 23.77 7.51
CA LEU A 705 4.15 24.79 8.50
C LEU A 705 4.22 26.16 7.81
N ALA A 706 3.67 27.19 8.45
CA ALA A 706 3.80 28.58 8.01
C ALA A 706 3.99 29.49 9.22
N VAL A 707 4.82 30.53 9.08
CA VAL A 707 5.03 31.52 10.13
C VAL A 707 4.42 32.85 9.72
N HIS A 708 3.62 33.44 10.61
CA HIS A 708 2.96 34.72 10.38
C HIS A 708 2.66 35.42 11.70
N GLU A 709 2.95 36.71 11.80
CA GLU A 709 2.64 37.56 12.97
C GLU A 709 3.07 36.92 14.32
N GLY A 710 4.30 36.41 14.38
CA GLY A 710 4.83 35.77 15.59
C GLY A 710 4.14 34.45 15.95
N ARG A 711 3.44 33.81 14.99
CA ARG A 711 2.80 32.50 15.18
C ARG A 711 3.29 31.48 14.17
N VAL A 712 3.47 30.26 14.64
CA VAL A 712 3.71 29.08 13.82
C VAL A 712 2.38 28.36 13.63
N TRP A 713 1.90 28.30 12.40
CA TRP A 713 0.75 27.51 12.03
C TRP A 713 1.20 26.15 11.53
N ALA A 714 0.62 25.09 12.08
CA ALA A 714 0.97 23.72 11.72
C ALA A 714 -0.28 22.85 11.54
N ALA A 715 -0.20 21.89 10.62
CA ALA A 715 -1.22 20.87 10.44
C ALA A 715 -0.61 19.45 10.52
N ALA A 716 -1.21 18.61 11.37
CA ALA A 716 -0.78 17.24 11.64
C ALA A 716 -1.89 16.25 11.31
N GLY A 717 -1.66 15.34 10.36
CA GLY A 717 -2.68 14.38 9.93
C GLY A 717 -2.62 14.03 8.45
N ARG A 718 -3.06 12.81 8.12
CA ARG A 718 -3.21 12.39 6.72
C ARG A 718 -4.63 12.62 6.22
N HIS A 719 -5.66 12.19 6.92
CA HIS A 719 -7.04 12.17 6.40
C HIS A 719 -8.07 12.61 7.44
N ALA A 720 -9.20 13.18 7.01
CA ALA A 720 -10.24 13.72 7.89
C ALA A 720 -11.12 12.65 8.56
N GLU A 721 -11.23 11.46 7.97
CA GLU A 721 -12.06 10.35 8.48
C GLU A 721 -11.28 9.21 9.15
N LEU A 722 -9.96 9.17 8.96
CA LEU A 722 -9.10 8.19 9.62
C LEU A 722 -8.45 8.83 10.84
N ASP A 723 -8.17 8.01 11.86
CA ASP A 723 -7.33 8.40 12.99
C ASP A 723 -7.84 9.69 13.69
N GLY A 724 -9.15 9.89 13.69
CA GLY A 724 -9.80 11.05 14.31
C GLY A 724 -9.59 12.41 13.60
N GLY A 725 -9.02 12.43 12.40
CA GLY A 725 -8.92 13.64 11.56
C GLY A 725 -7.58 14.38 11.63
N ILE A 726 -7.55 15.58 11.03
CA ILE A 726 -6.34 16.42 10.90
C ILE A 726 -6.36 17.51 11.98
N ARG A 727 -5.27 17.64 12.74
CA ARG A 727 -5.12 18.64 13.80
C ARG A 727 -4.47 19.88 13.21
N VAL A 728 -5.04 21.04 13.49
CA VAL A 728 -4.54 22.33 13.03
C VAL A 728 -4.28 23.21 14.25
N TRP A 729 -3.08 23.79 14.29
CA TRP A 729 -2.57 24.54 15.42
C TRP A 729 -2.12 25.93 14.99
N ALA A 730 -2.25 26.89 15.92
CA ALA A 730 -1.38 28.06 15.95
C ALA A 730 -0.58 28.04 17.25
N LEU A 731 0.73 28.11 17.15
CA LEU A 731 1.66 28.14 18.26
C LEU A 731 2.31 29.52 18.33
N ASP A 732 2.61 30.00 19.52
CA ASP A 732 3.47 31.15 19.70
C ASP A 732 4.88 30.83 19.17
N ALA A 733 5.42 31.65 18.26
CA ALA A 733 6.65 31.33 17.56
C ALA A 733 7.88 31.33 18.50
N ALA A 734 7.88 32.19 19.50
CA ALA A 734 9.00 32.29 20.45
C ALA A 734 9.02 31.11 21.43
N SER A 735 7.85 30.69 21.92
CA SER A 735 7.72 29.74 23.04
C SER A 735 7.15 28.37 22.70
N GLY A 736 6.62 28.19 21.49
CA GLY A 736 5.92 26.97 21.07
C GLY A 736 4.57 26.76 21.77
N ARG A 737 4.11 27.70 22.61
CA ARG A 737 2.88 27.54 23.38
C ARG A 737 1.67 27.51 22.44
N PRO A 738 0.74 26.55 22.58
CA PRO A 738 -0.47 26.55 21.77
C PRO A 738 -1.32 27.79 22.08
N LEU A 739 -1.70 28.51 21.02
CA LEU A 739 -2.59 29.67 21.05
C LEU A 739 -3.98 29.33 20.51
N PHE A 740 -4.05 28.34 19.60
CA PHE A 740 -5.26 27.90 18.95
C PHE A 740 -5.12 26.44 18.51
N ARG A 741 -6.25 25.72 18.54
CA ARG A 741 -6.38 24.35 18.04
C ARG A 741 -7.76 24.15 17.40
N THR A 742 -7.80 23.45 16.29
CA THR A 742 -9.04 22.86 15.73
C THR A 742 -8.74 21.50 15.11
N THR A 743 -9.78 20.67 14.93
CA THR A 743 -9.68 19.38 14.25
C THR A 743 -10.57 19.39 13.02
N LEU A 744 -9.98 19.09 11.87
CA LEU A 744 -10.69 18.85 10.62
C LEU A 744 -11.05 17.36 10.57
N GLY A 745 -12.26 17.05 11.01
CA GLY A 745 -12.83 15.71 10.99
C GLY A 745 -14.03 15.61 10.05
N ALA A 746 -14.27 14.43 9.49
CA ALA A 746 -15.47 14.11 8.73
C ALA A 746 -16.17 12.88 9.32
N THR A 747 -17.50 12.93 9.40
CA THR A 747 -18.31 11.80 9.86
C THR A 747 -18.65 10.91 8.67
N PRO A 748 -18.42 9.59 8.75
CA PRO A 748 -18.78 8.69 7.67
C PRO A 748 -20.28 8.77 7.39
N LEU A 749 -20.65 8.54 6.14
CA LEU A 749 -22.05 8.39 5.79
C LEU A 749 -22.61 7.10 6.42
N LYS A 750 -23.80 7.19 7.00
CA LYS A 750 -24.55 6.02 7.48
C LYS A 750 -25.95 6.03 6.89
N LEU A 751 -26.39 4.89 6.35
CA LEU A 751 -27.73 4.69 5.80
C LEU A 751 -28.29 3.37 6.32
N ARG A 752 -29.60 3.35 6.58
CA ARG A 752 -30.34 2.14 6.96
C ARG A 752 -31.03 1.52 5.75
N ARG A 753 -31.33 0.23 5.83
CA ARG A 753 -32.11 -0.48 4.79
C ARG A 753 -33.42 0.25 4.49
N GLY A 754 -33.67 0.53 3.20
CA GLY A 754 -34.87 1.21 2.72
C GLY A 754 -34.81 2.75 2.71
N GLU A 755 -33.77 3.36 3.29
CA GLU A 755 -33.54 4.80 3.14
C GLU A 755 -33.00 5.10 1.74
N ASN A 756 -33.84 5.73 0.90
CA ASN A 756 -33.43 6.20 -0.42
C ASN A 756 -32.69 7.52 -0.31
N VAL A 757 -31.44 7.55 -0.73
CA VAL A 757 -30.77 8.80 -1.05
C VAL A 757 -31.19 9.17 -2.47
N ARG A 758 -32.22 10.01 -2.60
CA ARG A 758 -32.46 10.70 -3.88
C ARG A 758 -31.16 11.38 -4.26
N TYR A 759 -30.83 11.35 -5.56
CA TYR A 759 -29.69 12.01 -6.22
C TYR A 759 -29.61 13.52 -5.85
N ALA A 760 -29.29 13.82 -4.60
CA ALA A 760 -28.88 15.13 -4.16
C ALA A 760 -27.43 15.25 -4.62
N PRO A 761 -27.05 16.34 -5.29
CA PRO A 761 -25.70 16.50 -5.80
C PRO A 761 -24.73 16.46 -4.61
N GLN A 762 -24.14 15.28 -4.42
CA GLN A 762 -23.01 15.02 -3.54
C GLN A 762 -21.82 15.91 -3.86
N PHE A 763 -21.88 16.73 -4.89
CA PHE A 763 -21.04 17.91 -5.10
C PHE A 763 -20.87 18.77 -3.82
N VAL A 764 -21.88 18.82 -2.93
CA VAL A 764 -21.80 19.51 -1.62
C VAL A 764 -20.99 18.74 -0.57
N ARG A 765 -20.88 17.41 -0.69
CA ARG A 765 -19.97 16.56 0.12
C ARG A 765 -18.61 16.33 -0.56
N GLU A 766 -18.52 16.47 -1.88
CA GLU A 766 -17.25 16.57 -2.59
C GLU A 766 -16.47 17.77 -2.08
N ALA A 767 -17.11 18.84 -1.60
CA ALA A 767 -16.46 19.92 -0.86
C ALA A 767 -15.87 19.47 0.51
N ALA A 768 -16.39 18.41 1.13
CA ALA A 768 -15.81 17.78 2.34
C ALA A 768 -14.69 16.76 1.99
N ASN A 769 -14.74 16.13 0.81
CA ASN A 769 -13.64 15.35 0.24
C ASN A 769 -12.52 16.21 -0.38
N ARG A 770 -12.65 17.55 -0.34
CA ARG A 770 -11.59 18.52 -0.65
C ARG A 770 -10.78 18.94 0.57
N LEU A 771 -10.99 18.31 1.74
CA LEU A 771 -10.09 18.46 2.87
C LEU A 771 -8.73 17.84 2.48
N PRO A 772 -7.62 18.60 2.56
CA PRO A 772 -6.36 18.16 2.01
C PRO A 772 -5.88 16.91 2.73
N LEU A 773 -5.53 15.87 1.96
CA LEU A 773 -4.49 14.98 2.40
C LEU A 773 -3.22 15.80 2.60
N ASN A 774 -2.58 15.64 3.76
CA ASN A 774 -1.34 16.33 4.09
C ASN A 774 -1.52 17.84 3.90
N ALA A 775 -2.34 18.43 4.76
CA ALA A 775 -2.60 19.86 4.80
C ALA A 775 -1.29 20.68 4.78
N GLY A 776 -1.00 21.30 3.63
CA GLY A 776 0.00 22.35 3.55
C GLY A 776 -0.55 23.61 4.19
N MET A 777 0.33 24.39 4.81
CA MET A 777 -0.01 25.70 5.36
C MET A 777 0.68 26.79 4.56
N ARG A 778 -0.04 27.86 4.24
CA ARG A 778 0.52 29.08 3.64
C ARG A 778 -0.16 30.31 4.21
N VAL A 779 0.48 31.46 4.04
CA VAL A 779 -0.14 32.76 4.27
C VAL A 779 -0.59 33.30 2.91
N ALA A 780 -1.89 33.59 2.78
CA ALA A 780 -2.47 34.25 1.61
C ALA A 780 -3.31 35.44 2.09
N ASP A 781 -3.11 36.62 1.47
CA ASP A 781 -3.80 37.87 1.83
C ASP A 781 -3.74 38.21 3.34
N GLY A 782 -2.58 37.98 3.96
CA GLY A 782 -2.37 38.22 5.39
C GLY A 782 -3.12 37.26 6.31
N LYS A 783 -3.62 36.13 5.80
CA LYS A 783 -4.31 35.11 6.60
C LYS A 783 -3.68 33.73 6.41
N PRO A 784 -3.58 32.93 7.48
CA PRO A 784 -3.17 31.54 7.39
C PRO A 784 -4.28 30.73 6.72
N CYS A 785 -3.91 30.02 5.66
CA CYS A 785 -4.81 29.22 4.87
C CYS A 785 -4.29 27.78 4.81
N LEU A 786 -5.23 26.84 4.91
CA LEU A 786 -5.01 25.45 4.53
C LEU A 786 -5.02 25.40 3.01
N VAL A 787 -4.01 24.77 2.40
CA VAL A 787 -3.93 24.69 0.94
C VAL A 787 -4.16 23.25 0.50
N SER A 788 -5.19 23.04 -0.33
CA SER A 788 -5.33 21.86 -1.17
C SER A 788 -5.10 22.29 -2.61
N ARG A 789 -4.10 21.73 -3.32
CA ARG A 789 -3.98 22.02 -4.76
C ARG A 789 -4.88 21.08 -5.54
N ILE A 790 -5.88 21.64 -6.22
CA ILE A 790 -6.58 20.98 -7.33
C ILE A 790 -6.05 21.58 -8.66
N LEU A 791 -6.01 20.83 -9.77
CA LEU A 791 -5.41 21.16 -11.07
C LEU A 791 -6.61 21.11 -11.99
N ILE A 792 -7.02 22.27 -12.50
CA ILE A 792 -7.99 22.38 -13.57
C ILE A 792 -7.24 23.02 -14.75
N LYS A 793 -7.43 22.46 -15.95
CA LYS A 793 -6.79 22.94 -17.18
C LYS A 793 -7.28 24.36 -17.50
N GLU A 794 -6.35 25.25 -17.82
CA GLU A 794 -6.66 26.63 -18.21
C GLU A 794 -7.59 26.64 -19.43
N GLY A 795 -8.73 27.34 -19.32
CA GLY A 795 -9.76 27.40 -20.37
C GLY A 795 -10.92 26.40 -20.24
N SER A 796 -10.89 25.47 -19.29
CA SER A 796 -12.06 24.62 -18.99
C SER A 796 -13.01 25.35 -18.03
N ARG A 797 -14.21 25.70 -18.49
CA ARG A 797 -15.30 26.10 -17.59
C ARG A 797 -15.68 24.87 -16.74
N PRO A 798 -16.02 25.02 -15.45
CA PRO A 798 -16.58 23.93 -14.67
C PRO A 798 -17.96 23.63 -15.25
N THR A 799 -18.06 22.70 -16.20
CA THR A 799 -19.35 22.24 -16.69
C THR A 799 -19.88 21.21 -15.71
N THR A 800 -20.83 21.66 -14.90
CA THR A 800 -21.61 20.87 -13.95
C THR A 800 -22.59 19.89 -14.63
N THR A 801 -22.65 19.84 -15.96
CA THR A 801 -23.47 18.90 -16.73
C THR A 801 -22.98 18.85 -18.18
N GLY A 802 -22.88 17.66 -18.77
CA GLY A 802 -22.86 17.49 -20.23
C GLY A 802 -21.56 16.96 -20.83
N TYR A 803 -21.61 15.70 -21.26
CA TYR A 803 -20.64 15.05 -22.14
C TYR A 803 -20.49 15.80 -23.47
N ASN A 804 -19.26 15.85 -23.98
CA ASN A 804 -19.02 16.15 -25.39
C ASN A 804 -19.78 15.12 -26.24
N ARG A 805 -20.86 15.52 -26.92
CA ARG A 805 -21.28 14.84 -28.15
C ARG A 805 -20.16 15.06 -29.16
N LEU A 806 -19.50 14.00 -29.59
CA LEU A 806 -18.82 14.02 -30.89
C LEU A 806 -19.89 14.25 -31.96
N PRO A 807 -19.63 15.08 -32.99
CA PRO A 807 -20.52 15.16 -34.14
C PRO A 807 -20.59 13.78 -34.80
N LYS A 808 -21.81 13.27 -35.04
CA LYS A 808 -22.03 12.36 -36.15
C LYS A 808 -21.85 13.22 -37.39
N ASP A 809 -20.74 13.07 -38.10
CA ASP A 809 -20.66 13.22 -39.56
C ASP A 809 -19.29 12.73 -40.04
N GLY A 810 -19.30 11.96 -41.12
CA GLY A 810 -18.23 11.06 -41.54
C GLY A 810 -16.90 11.71 -41.93
N GLY A 811 -15.83 10.95 -41.73
CA GLY A 811 -14.52 11.23 -42.31
C GLY A 811 -13.35 10.56 -41.58
N GLY A 812 -13.04 9.30 -41.93
CA GLY A 812 -11.73 8.63 -41.77
C GLY A 812 -11.15 8.41 -40.35
N PRO A 813 -10.24 7.43 -40.17
CA PRO A 813 -9.56 7.22 -38.88
C PRO A 813 -8.45 8.27 -38.73
N SER A 814 -8.64 9.26 -37.85
CA SER A 814 -7.55 10.17 -37.48
C SER A 814 -6.70 9.56 -36.36
N GLU A 815 -5.48 9.13 -36.69
CA GLU A 815 -4.39 8.94 -35.74
C GLU A 815 -4.07 10.28 -35.06
N HIS A 816 -4.57 10.49 -33.84
CA HIS A 816 -4.13 11.59 -32.98
C HIS A 816 -3.72 11.04 -31.60
N LEU A 817 -2.52 10.46 -31.55
CA LEU A 817 -1.71 10.44 -30.34
C LEU A 817 -1.28 11.88 -30.05
N ILE A 818 -1.96 12.54 -29.10
CA ILE A 818 -1.52 13.84 -28.60
C ILE A 818 -0.32 13.61 -27.67
N PRO A 819 0.87 14.19 -27.93
CA PRO A 819 2.00 14.10 -27.01
C PRO A 819 1.64 14.77 -25.68
N ILE A 820 1.84 14.06 -24.57
CA ILE A 820 1.77 14.64 -23.23
C ILE A 820 3.12 15.31 -22.96
N ASP A 821 3.34 16.46 -23.56
CA ASP A 821 4.38 17.39 -23.13
C ASP A 821 3.84 18.82 -23.29
N GLU A 822 4.09 19.62 -22.25
CA GLU A 822 3.89 21.08 -22.18
C GLU A 822 2.45 21.62 -22.03
N ALA A 823 2.16 22.10 -20.80
CA ALA A 823 1.19 23.13 -20.37
C ALA A 823 0.24 22.71 -19.23
N TRP A 824 0.80 22.39 -18.07
CA TRP A 824 0.08 22.41 -16.79
C TRP A 824 0.56 23.62 -15.97
N ASN A 825 -0.06 24.79 -16.17
CA ASN A 825 0.18 25.96 -15.33
C ASN A 825 -0.60 25.80 -14.01
N GLY A 826 0.08 25.40 -12.94
CA GLY A 826 -0.53 25.15 -11.64
C GLY A 826 -1.06 26.41 -10.95
N LYS A 827 -2.35 26.71 -11.12
CA LYS A 827 -3.10 27.65 -10.25
C LYS A 827 -3.53 26.96 -8.97
N VAL A 828 -3.51 27.69 -7.85
CA VAL A 828 -4.12 27.29 -6.58
C VAL A 828 -5.63 27.37 -6.76
N VAL A 829 -6.33 26.26 -6.61
CA VAL A 829 -7.78 26.19 -6.86
C VAL A 829 -8.59 26.45 -5.59
N ASP A 830 -8.11 26.05 -4.40
CA ASP A 830 -8.83 26.29 -3.14
C ASP A 830 -7.86 26.65 -2.00
N CYS A 831 -8.03 27.84 -1.40
CA CYS A 831 -7.43 28.25 -0.13
C CYS A 831 -8.54 28.30 0.92
N TYR A 832 -8.45 27.51 1.99
CA TYR A 832 -9.42 27.52 3.07
C TYR A 832 -8.92 28.47 4.17
N PRO A 833 -9.51 29.67 4.34
CA PRO A 833 -9.12 30.57 5.41
C PRO A 833 -9.44 29.92 6.76
N ILE A 834 -8.45 29.86 7.64
CA ILE A 834 -8.66 29.39 9.01
C ILE A 834 -9.25 30.58 9.79
N VAL A 835 -10.57 30.58 9.96
CA VAL A 835 -11.25 31.62 10.74
C VAL A 835 -11.17 31.24 12.22
N ALA A 836 -10.30 31.91 12.98
CA ALA A 836 -10.44 31.92 14.43
C ALA A 836 -11.76 32.60 14.79
N PRO A 837 -12.60 32.06 15.70
CA PRO A 837 -13.78 32.80 16.15
C PRO A 837 -13.33 34.13 16.76
N PRO A 838 -14.07 35.23 16.53
CA PRO A 838 -13.69 36.54 17.05
C PRO A 838 -13.52 36.44 18.57
N ARG A 839 -12.43 37.04 19.09
CA ARG A 839 -12.24 37.23 20.53
C ARG A 839 -13.51 37.88 21.06
N LYS A 840 -14.32 37.16 21.86
CA LYS A 840 -15.36 37.81 22.66
C LYS A 840 -14.64 38.85 23.54
N LYS A 841 -14.94 40.12 23.29
CA LYS A 841 -14.58 41.22 24.19
C LYS A 841 -15.43 41.14 25.45
#